data_AF-S3VYB7-F1
#
_entry.id   AF-S3VYB7-F1
#
_cell.length_a   1.000
_cell.length_b   1.000
_cell.length_c   1.000
_cell.angle_alpha   90.00
_cell.angle_beta   90.00
_cell.angle_gamma   90.00
#
_symmetry.space_group_name_H-M   'P 1'
#
loop_
_entity.id
_entity.type
_entity.pdbx_description
1 polymer ?
#
loop_
_entity_poly.entity_id
_entity_poly.type
_entity_poly.pdbx_seq_one_letter_code
_entity_poly.pdbx_strand_id
1 'polypeptide(L)'
;MAEKEQSLGRWQKEFFENIHLFKRSGMSEEEAKKVLQKFLYLSSITPMPPAMEVFKDPNSLEQVGVYTAPEKKAREFMIEFLSPIMKFFTVEGIENLAALKPLIGKYPLTLISNHLSHLDAPAIFHLLYHASPEGRSVAEQLVFIAGRLAYEPDFTRLGLYMFGTLLVCSKRDMADNPSLSDLMTKINMRAFRNSQKLQNEGKIVAIFPEGTRSRDGRLMPFVDTVYHYVANKVVLPISLEKTDKILPTTSLLFNQVAGKLVIGKPVLVGDLSRKQMESFPKNIEHLPFPEHGDKKQFLIDNLALLVGQNLNKHQHGIYRNLYSADSRDQNKLIKIPKEPREKVVVIGNSSMGIAIATIIANKDVLVQVYHPDTAYTSQSNEERRDLKNYSLYKLPPNLTFTSDPEALKDATLFIQGTNPWEIHTVYPELQLYLTKNKAPFFNVVKGFTSSGLILDDLQQALGIEDDRIGVISGASYPDQIMERKISGFEIAAANETLIPRVQKLLTTGYIFPRPAIVPTDYKGVQLGGALKTIYALVMGIVEGYFNQTLGGNVDNSLFHLSNRFFNEMVKVGVQMGGQPETFQGLAGLTDFMLSCFGTDAKDRKTGYDIANGHPSEKMSNGFYGLKVMPNLMKIDPEEVPIMYAAYEVVINKKDARKVAEMMEEKLSRV
;
A
#
# COMPACT_ATOMS: atom_id res chain seq x y z
N MET A 1 -7.56 41.65 -16.73
CA MET A 1 -6.30 42.27 -16.23
C MET A 1 -6.40 42.78 -14.79
N ALA A 2 -7.56 43.28 -14.33
CA ALA A 2 -7.73 43.71 -12.93
C ALA A 2 -7.77 42.58 -11.88
N GLU A 3 -8.11 41.32 -12.24
CA GLU A 3 -8.04 40.18 -11.30
C GLU A 3 -6.62 39.61 -11.10
N LYS A 4 -5.66 39.94 -11.98
CA LYS A 4 -4.26 39.51 -11.81
C LYS A 4 -3.52 40.39 -10.78
N GLU A 5 -3.89 41.67 -10.64
CA GLU A 5 -3.23 42.61 -9.73
C GLU A 5 -3.57 42.38 -8.24
N GLN A 6 -4.76 41.89 -7.90
CA GLN A 6 -5.09 41.56 -6.49
C GLN A 6 -4.39 40.30 -5.96
N SER A 7 -4.01 39.36 -6.84
CA SER A 7 -3.29 38.14 -6.43
C SER A 7 -1.79 38.36 -6.21
N LEU A 8 -1.20 39.34 -6.89
CA LEU A 8 0.24 39.64 -6.89
C LEU A 8 0.78 40.04 -5.49
N GLY A 9 -0.07 40.50 -4.56
CA GLY A 9 0.36 40.96 -3.22
C GLY A 9 0.32 39.93 -2.08
N ARG A 10 -0.42 38.82 -2.19
CA ARG A 10 -0.64 37.90 -1.05
C ARG A 10 0.43 36.81 -0.97
N TRP A 11 0.72 36.15 -2.08
CA TRP A 11 1.73 35.09 -2.13
C TRP A 11 3.15 35.65 -2.02
N GLN A 12 3.42 36.87 -2.52
CA GLN A 12 4.73 37.52 -2.36
C GLN A 12 5.01 37.85 -0.89
N LYS A 13 3.98 38.32 -0.15
CA LYS A 13 4.08 38.54 1.30
C LYS A 13 4.34 37.24 2.05
N GLU A 14 3.58 36.18 1.75
CA GLU A 14 3.81 34.83 2.29
C GLU A 14 5.23 34.33 1.94
N PHE A 15 5.70 34.58 0.71
CA PHE A 15 7.04 34.17 0.27
C PHE A 15 8.18 34.88 1.03
N PHE A 16 7.98 36.14 1.47
CA PHE A 16 8.96 36.84 2.31
C PHE A 16 8.99 36.35 3.76
N GLU A 17 7.99 35.62 4.25
CA GLU A 17 8.06 34.99 5.58
C GLU A 17 9.20 33.95 5.66
N ASN A 18 9.68 33.47 4.50
CA ASN A 18 10.86 32.61 4.41
C ASN A 18 12.17 33.26 4.87
N ILE A 19 12.24 34.59 5.06
CA ILE A 19 13.43 35.28 5.57
C ILE A 19 13.96 34.60 6.84
N HIS A 20 13.07 34.17 7.75
CA HIS A 20 13.46 33.53 8.99
C HIS A 20 14.26 32.23 8.78
N LEU A 21 13.94 31.46 7.74
CA LEU A 21 14.67 30.24 7.39
C LEU A 21 16.09 30.55 6.92
N PHE A 22 16.23 31.54 6.03
CA PHE A 22 17.52 31.96 5.51
C PHE A 22 18.39 32.56 6.64
N LYS A 23 17.79 33.30 7.58
CA LYS A 23 18.49 33.77 8.79
C LYS A 23 19.01 32.62 9.65
N ARG A 24 18.19 31.59 9.92
CA ARG A 24 18.62 30.38 10.66
C ARG A 24 19.74 29.63 9.96
N SER A 25 19.85 29.73 8.64
CA SER A 25 20.94 29.14 7.87
C SER A 25 22.27 29.89 7.98
N GLY A 26 22.28 31.11 8.56
CA GLY A 26 23.47 31.94 8.78
C GLY A 26 23.53 33.22 7.95
N MET A 27 22.51 33.54 7.15
CA MET A 27 22.45 34.78 6.38
C MET A 27 21.95 35.95 7.25
N SER A 28 22.39 37.16 6.93
CA SER A 28 21.76 38.37 7.44
C SER A 28 20.35 38.54 6.85
N GLU A 29 19.53 39.36 7.51
CA GLU A 29 18.17 39.65 7.01
C GLU A 29 18.18 40.36 5.65
N GLU A 30 19.17 41.23 5.41
CA GLU A 30 19.29 41.95 4.16
C GLU A 30 19.69 41.02 3.00
N GLU A 31 20.62 40.09 3.23
CA GLU A 31 20.99 39.06 2.27
C GLU A 31 19.80 38.15 1.94
N ALA A 32 19.07 37.68 2.96
CA ALA A 32 17.86 36.87 2.77
C ALA A 32 16.81 37.61 1.92
N LYS A 33 16.55 38.89 2.21
CA LYS A 33 15.63 39.72 1.41
C LYS A 33 16.08 39.85 -0.04
N LYS A 34 17.37 40.09 -0.28
CA LYS A 34 17.95 40.21 -1.64
C LYS A 34 17.79 38.91 -2.43
N VAL A 35 18.08 37.77 -1.82
CA VAL A 35 17.94 36.45 -2.46
C VAL A 35 16.47 36.15 -2.81
N LEU A 36 15.53 36.43 -1.90
CA LEU A 36 14.10 36.24 -2.16
C LEU A 36 13.56 37.20 -3.23
N GLN A 37 13.97 38.47 -3.22
CA GLN A 37 13.62 39.44 -4.27
C GLN A 37 14.14 39.00 -5.64
N LYS A 38 15.40 38.55 -5.69
CA LYS A 38 16.02 38.02 -6.90
C LYS A 38 15.29 36.77 -7.40
N PHE A 39 14.84 35.89 -6.49
CA PHE A 39 14.01 34.74 -6.84
C PHE A 39 12.72 35.17 -7.52
N LEU A 40 11.95 36.07 -6.90
CA LEU A 40 10.67 36.56 -7.44
C LEU A 40 10.84 37.24 -8.80
N TYR A 41 11.90 38.03 -8.96
CA TYR A 41 12.22 38.66 -10.22
C TYR A 41 12.52 37.60 -11.29
N LEU A 42 13.47 36.71 -11.04
CA LEU A 42 13.87 35.68 -11.99
C LEU A 42 12.71 34.74 -12.34
N SER A 43 11.90 34.32 -11.36
CA SER A 43 10.75 33.45 -11.61
C SER A 43 9.72 34.11 -12.53
N SER A 44 9.52 35.43 -12.41
CA SER A 44 8.57 36.19 -13.25
C SER A 44 9.05 36.39 -14.68
N ILE A 45 10.37 36.49 -14.91
CA ILE A 45 10.94 36.74 -16.24
C ILE A 45 11.43 35.46 -16.94
N THR A 46 11.51 34.34 -16.22
CA THR A 46 11.93 33.06 -16.80
C THR A 46 10.92 32.63 -17.87
N PRO A 47 11.30 32.54 -19.15
CA PRO A 47 10.38 32.27 -20.23
C PRO A 47 9.82 30.86 -20.16
N MET A 48 8.66 30.64 -20.79
CA MET A 48 8.23 29.27 -21.09
C MET A 48 9.23 28.63 -22.05
N PRO A 49 9.58 27.35 -21.86
CA PRO A 49 10.52 26.70 -22.75
C PRO A 49 9.95 26.60 -24.17
N PRO A 50 10.79 26.68 -25.22
CA PRO A 50 10.34 26.59 -26.61
C PRO A 50 9.51 25.34 -26.90
N ALA A 51 9.81 24.23 -26.21
CA ALA A 51 9.06 22.97 -26.33
C ALA A 51 7.56 23.12 -25.99
N MET A 52 7.16 24.14 -25.22
CA MET A 52 5.75 24.39 -24.89
C MET A 52 5.00 25.16 -26.00
N GLU A 53 5.71 25.81 -26.93
CA GLU A 53 5.08 26.47 -28.09
C GLU A 53 4.38 25.47 -29.01
N VAL A 54 4.76 24.19 -28.96
CA VAL A 54 4.10 23.11 -29.69
C VAL A 54 2.61 22.99 -29.39
N PHE A 55 2.17 23.36 -28.18
CA PHE A 55 0.76 23.32 -27.81
C PHE A 55 -0.04 24.49 -28.37
N LYS A 56 0.64 25.56 -28.82
CA LYS A 56 0.02 26.68 -29.55
C LYS A 56 0.07 26.45 -31.06
N ASP A 57 1.20 25.95 -31.56
CA ASP A 57 1.39 25.57 -32.96
C ASP A 57 1.97 24.14 -33.05
N PRO A 58 1.13 23.11 -33.28
CA PRO A 58 1.55 21.72 -33.39
C PRO A 58 2.60 21.46 -34.48
N ASN A 59 2.65 22.28 -35.54
CA ASN A 59 3.60 22.13 -36.64
C ASN A 59 5.03 22.53 -36.24
N SER A 60 5.17 23.32 -35.18
CA SER A 60 6.47 23.76 -34.67
C SER A 60 7.29 22.63 -34.04
N LEU A 61 6.70 21.46 -33.72
CA LEU A 61 7.38 20.33 -33.05
C LEU A 61 8.68 19.93 -33.77
N GLU A 62 8.71 20.01 -35.09
CA GLU A 62 9.89 19.69 -35.88
C GLU A 62 11.05 20.64 -35.63
N GLN A 63 10.74 21.93 -35.48
CA GLN A 63 11.69 23.03 -35.33
C GLN A 63 12.15 23.20 -33.88
N VAL A 64 11.20 23.23 -32.92
CA VAL A 64 11.50 23.51 -31.50
C VAL A 64 11.93 22.26 -30.73
N GLY A 65 11.49 21.07 -31.16
CA GLY A 65 11.78 19.81 -30.48
C GLY A 65 11.14 19.69 -29.10
N VAL A 66 11.74 18.85 -28.25
CA VAL A 66 11.21 18.49 -26.91
C VAL A 66 12.25 18.66 -25.80
N TYR A 67 13.49 19.01 -26.15
CA TYR A 67 14.58 19.20 -25.21
C TYR A 67 14.78 20.69 -24.91
N THR A 68 14.87 21.02 -23.63
CA THR A 68 15.25 22.36 -23.17
C THR A 68 16.60 22.27 -22.48
N ALA A 69 17.56 23.05 -22.96
CA ALA A 69 18.88 23.14 -22.36
C ALA A 69 18.85 23.92 -21.03
N PRO A 70 19.76 23.63 -20.09
CA PRO A 70 19.90 24.42 -18.88
C PRO A 70 20.33 25.87 -19.19
N GLU A 71 19.93 26.80 -18.34
CA GLU A 71 20.35 28.20 -18.44
C GLU A 71 21.34 28.53 -17.32
N LYS A 72 22.53 29.02 -17.70
CA LYS A 72 23.66 29.18 -16.76
C LYS A 72 23.31 30.09 -15.57
N LYS A 73 22.68 31.25 -15.81
CA LYS A 73 22.37 32.19 -14.73
C LYS A 73 21.29 31.65 -13.80
N ALA A 74 20.24 31.03 -14.34
CA ALA A 74 19.22 30.35 -13.56
C ALA A 74 19.83 29.23 -12.69
N ARG A 75 20.71 28.41 -13.26
CA ARG A 75 21.43 27.36 -12.52
C ARG A 75 22.25 27.91 -11.37
N GLU A 76 23.14 28.87 -11.64
CA GLU A 76 24.02 29.46 -10.63
C GLU A 76 23.21 30.08 -9.48
N PHE A 77 22.15 30.82 -9.82
CA PHE A 77 21.25 31.40 -8.84
C PHE A 77 20.50 30.34 -8.03
N MET A 78 19.95 29.31 -8.66
CA MET A 78 19.19 28.30 -7.93
C MET A 78 20.08 27.46 -7.02
N ILE A 79 21.36 27.23 -7.36
CA ILE A 79 22.33 26.61 -6.46
C ILE A 79 22.52 27.47 -5.20
N GLU A 80 22.71 28.78 -5.37
CA GLU A 80 22.81 29.75 -4.27
C GLU A 80 21.53 29.76 -3.41
N PHE A 81 20.36 29.81 -4.05
CA PHE A 81 19.06 29.83 -3.41
C PHE A 81 18.76 28.56 -2.60
N LEU A 82 19.13 27.38 -3.12
CA LEU A 82 18.87 26.09 -2.45
C LEU A 82 19.85 25.79 -1.33
N SER A 83 21.07 26.33 -1.36
CA SER A 83 22.10 26.12 -0.33
C SER A 83 21.58 26.28 1.12
N PRO A 84 20.90 27.39 1.49
CA PRO A 84 20.35 27.54 2.85
C PRO A 84 19.18 26.60 3.16
N ILE A 85 18.40 26.23 2.14
CA ILE A 85 17.24 25.32 2.27
C ILE A 85 17.72 23.88 2.51
N MET A 86 18.77 23.47 1.80
CA MET A 86 19.33 22.10 1.83
C MET A 86 20.42 21.91 2.89
N LYS A 87 20.69 22.92 3.72
CA LYS A 87 21.79 22.92 4.71
C LYS A 87 21.83 21.68 5.62
N PHE A 88 20.67 21.13 5.96
CA PHE A 88 20.55 19.97 6.86
C PHE A 88 20.28 18.65 6.14
N PHE A 89 20.50 18.61 4.82
CA PHE A 89 20.44 17.37 4.06
C PHE A 89 21.80 16.69 4.06
N THR A 90 21.80 15.38 4.31
CA THR A 90 22.99 14.54 4.17
C THR A 90 22.94 13.78 2.85
N VAL A 91 24.11 13.42 2.33
CA VAL A 91 24.24 12.54 1.16
C VAL A 91 24.97 11.27 1.59
N GLU A 92 24.33 10.12 1.40
CA GLU A 92 24.84 8.80 1.71
C GLU A 92 25.12 8.03 0.41
N GLY A 93 26.08 7.10 0.44
CA GLY A 93 26.43 6.29 -0.74
C GLY A 93 27.24 7.02 -1.81
N ILE A 94 27.94 8.10 -1.43
CA ILE A 94 28.76 8.92 -2.34
C ILE A 94 29.80 8.08 -3.08
N GLU A 95 30.35 7.05 -2.43
CA GLU A 95 31.29 6.09 -3.00
C GLU A 95 30.76 5.37 -4.23
N ASN A 96 29.44 5.20 -4.37
CA ASN A 96 28.82 4.55 -5.53
C ASN A 96 28.94 5.40 -6.81
N LEU A 97 29.15 6.72 -6.70
CA LEU A 97 29.31 7.61 -7.85
C LEU A 97 30.61 7.37 -8.61
N ALA A 98 31.67 6.89 -7.93
CA ALA A 98 32.95 6.59 -8.56
C ALA A 98 32.81 5.52 -9.66
N ALA A 99 31.85 4.60 -9.50
CA ALA A 99 31.56 3.56 -10.49
C ALA A 99 30.96 4.10 -11.79
N LEU A 100 30.42 5.33 -11.81
CA LEU A 100 29.77 5.93 -12.99
C LEU A 100 30.77 6.61 -13.94
N LYS A 101 31.90 7.11 -13.43
CA LYS A 101 32.91 7.82 -14.22
C LYS A 101 33.37 7.05 -15.48
N PRO A 102 33.69 5.74 -15.43
CA PRO A 102 34.07 4.99 -16.63
C PRO A 102 32.89 4.70 -17.57
N LEU A 103 31.65 4.93 -17.15
CA LEU A 103 30.43 4.59 -17.89
C LEU A 103 29.87 5.76 -18.69
N ILE A 104 29.98 6.98 -18.15
CA ILE A 104 29.44 8.20 -18.78
C ILE A 104 30.01 8.36 -20.19
N GLY A 105 29.11 8.49 -21.17
CA GLY A 105 29.47 8.62 -22.59
C GLY A 105 29.81 7.30 -23.31
N LYS A 106 29.92 6.17 -22.59
CA LYS A 106 30.16 4.84 -23.17
C LYS A 106 28.93 3.94 -23.12
N TYR A 107 28.15 4.06 -22.05
CA TYR A 107 26.94 3.27 -21.82
C TYR A 107 25.77 4.20 -21.50
N PRO A 108 24.55 3.85 -21.91
CA PRO A 108 23.38 4.66 -21.61
C PRO A 108 23.04 4.56 -20.11
N LEU A 109 22.90 5.72 -19.47
CA LEU A 109 22.72 5.88 -18.03
C LEU A 109 21.39 6.54 -17.70
N THR A 110 20.67 5.96 -16.75
CA THR A 110 19.40 6.51 -16.24
C THR A 110 19.45 6.62 -14.72
N LEU A 111 19.07 7.77 -14.19
CA LEU A 111 18.86 7.98 -12.75
C LEU A 111 17.37 7.83 -12.44
N ILE A 112 17.04 7.06 -11.41
CA ILE A 112 15.66 6.94 -10.93
C ILE A 112 15.55 7.42 -9.48
N SER A 113 14.45 8.07 -9.13
CA SER A 113 14.18 8.53 -7.75
C SER A 113 12.69 8.47 -7.43
N ASN A 114 12.34 8.30 -6.16
CA ASN A 114 10.99 8.54 -5.66
C ASN A 114 10.57 10.01 -5.83
N HIS A 115 9.26 10.27 -5.88
CA HIS A 115 8.69 11.59 -6.21
C HIS A 115 7.77 12.12 -5.09
N LEU A 116 8.26 13.10 -4.34
CA LEU A 116 7.65 13.63 -3.11
C LEU A 116 7.14 15.06 -3.27
N SER A 117 7.86 15.94 -3.96
CA SER A 117 7.57 17.38 -3.98
C SER A 117 7.97 18.09 -5.27
N HIS A 118 7.67 19.39 -5.36
CA HIS A 118 8.12 20.23 -6.46
C HIS A 118 9.63 20.53 -6.43
N LEU A 119 10.30 20.23 -5.31
CA LEU A 119 11.73 20.47 -5.12
C LEU A 119 12.61 19.29 -5.48
N ASP A 120 12.06 18.11 -5.76
CA ASP A 120 12.86 16.88 -5.86
C ASP A 120 13.99 17.00 -6.88
N ALA A 121 13.70 17.44 -8.12
CA ALA A 121 14.72 17.55 -9.15
C ALA A 121 15.79 18.63 -8.84
N PRO A 122 15.42 19.87 -8.45
CA PRO A 122 16.38 20.85 -7.94
C PRO A 122 17.20 20.35 -6.74
N ALA A 123 16.58 19.63 -5.80
CA ALA A 123 17.23 19.09 -4.61
C ALA A 123 18.25 18.00 -4.98
N ILE A 124 17.87 17.03 -5.83
CA ILE A 124 18.77 15.99 -6.33
C ILE A 124 19.97 16.62 -7.03
N PHE A 125 19.73 17.61 -7.91
CA PHE A 125 20.81 18.31 -8.60
C PHE A 125 21.75 18.99 -7.59
N HIS A 126 21.20 19.80 -6.67
CA HIS A 126 21.98 20.55 -5.70
C HIS A 126 22.81 19.63 -4.79
N LEU A 127 22.18 18.58 -4.24
CA LEU A 127 22.84 17.66 -3.34
C LEU A 127 23.96 16.87 -4.02
N LEU A 128 23.74 16.38 -5.26
CA LEU A 128 24.81 15.75 -6.04
C LEU A 128 25.93 16.73 -6.39
N TYR A 129 25.58 17.97 -6.76
CA TYR A 129 26.55 19.01 -7.15
C TYR A 129 27.55 19.36 -6.03
N HIS A 130 27.10 19.27 -4.78
CA HIS A 130 27.90 19.56 -3.58
C HIS A 130 28.44 18.31 -2.88
N ALA A 131 28.01 17.10 -3.24
CA ALA A 131 28.43 15.87 -2.57
C ALA A 131 29.92 15.53 -2.77
N SER A 132 30.41 15.60 -4.02
CA SER A 132 31.80 15.27 -4.39
C SER A 132 32.13 15.78 -5.80
N PRO A 133 33.41 15.77 -6.24
CA PRO A 133 33.77 16.05 -7.63
C PRO A 133 33.04 15.14 -8.64
N GLU A 134 32.89 13.86 -8.31
CA GLU A 134 32.12 12.89 -9.10
C GLU A 134 30.63 13.25 -9.13
N GLY A 135 30.06 13.62 -7.97
CA GLY A 135 28.68 14.07 -7.86
C GLY A 135 28.39 15.31 -8.70
N ARG A 136 29.31 16.28 -8.71
CA ARG A 136 29.25 17.44 -9.59
C ARG A 136 29.25 17.06 -11.06
N SER A 137 30.15 16.17 -11.47
CA SER A 137 30.21 15.67 -12.84
C SER A 137 28.90 14.97 -13.25
N VAL A 138 28.30 14.19 -12.36
CA VAL A 138 26.99 13.54 -12.60
C VAL A 138 25.87 14.59 -12.70
N ALA A 139 25.78 15.52 -11.75
CA ALA A 139 24.74 16.55 -11.70
C ALA A 139 24.69 17.38 -12.99
N GLU A 140 25.87 17.79 -13.51
CA GLU A 140 25.98 18.59 -14.73
C GLU A 140 25.51 17.88 -16.00
N GLN A 141 25.46 16.54 -15.99
CA GLN A 141 24.98 15.72 -17.10
C GLN A 141 23.49 15.35 -16.98
N LEU A 142 22.82 15.70 -15.88
CA LEU A 142 21.41 15.34 -15.67
C LEU A 142 20.48 16.02 -16.68
N VAL A 143 19.57 15.21 -17.22
CA VAL A 143 18.43 15.64 -18.02
C VAL A 143 17.16 15.04 -17.45
N PHE A 144 16.31 15.85 -16.82
CA PHE A 144 15.08 15.39 -16.19
C PHE A 144 13.94 15.26 -17.20
N ILE A 145 13.13 14.22 -17.05
CA ILE A 145 11.84 14.16 -17.72
C ILE A 145 10.84 15.04 -16.96
N ALA A 146 10.19 15.96 -17.68
CA ALA A 146 9.26 16.92 -17.10
C ALA A 146 7.90 16.89 -17.81
N GLY A 147 6.83 16.78 -17.02
CA GLY A 147 5.47 16.89 -17.52
C GLY A 147 5.11 18.31 -17.94
N ARG A 148 4.20 18.46 -18.90
CA ARG A 148 3.68 19.77 -19.36
C ARG A 148 3.34 20.74 -18.22
N LEU A 149 2.58 20.26 -17.23
CA LEU A 149 2.14 21.06 -16.07
C LEU A 149 3.28 21.52 -15.14
N ALA A 150 4.47 20.91 -15.23
CA ALA A 150 5.60 21.32 -14.40
C ALA A 150 6.20 22.68 -14.84
N TYR A 151 5.97 23.08 -16.10
CA TYR A 151 6.47 24.35 -16.65
C TYR A 151 5.55 25.54 -16.34
N GLU A 152 4.29 25.31 -15.95
CA GLU A 152 3.33 26.39 -15.74
C GLU A 152 3.65 27.24 -14.50
N PRO A 153 3.94 26.68 -13.31
CA PRO A 153 4.22 27.49 -12.11
C PRO A 153 5.60 28.14 -12.18
N ASP A 154 5.68 29.45 -11.98
CA ASP A 154 6.93 30.25 -12.01
C ASP A 154 8.04 29.65 -11.14
N PHE A 155 7.69 29.21 -9.94
CA PHE A 155 8.60 28.57 -9.00
C PHE A 155 9.26 27.32 -9.58
N THR A 156 8.45 26.40 -10.12
CA THR A 156 8.93 25.13 -10.66
C THR A 156 9.70 25.38 -11.96
N ARG A 157 9.21 26.28 -12.80
CA ARG A 157 9.83 26.63 -14.09
C ARG A 157 11.27 27.13 -13.92
N LEU A 158 11.53 28.07 -13.01
CA LEU A 158 12.90 28.55 -12.74
C LEU A 158 13.83 27.41 -12.32
N GLY A 159 13.36 26.50 -11.44
CA GLY A 159 14.12 25.33 -11.03
C GLY A 159 14.42 24.35 -12.17
N LEU A 160 13.51 24.19 -13.13
CA LEU A 160 13.70 23.31 -14.29
C LEU A 160 14.82 23.79 -15.23
N TYR A 161 15.15 25.09 -15.24
CA TYR A 161 16.27 25.63 -16.01
C TYR A 161 17.65 25.35 -15.39
N MET A 162 17.70 24.76 -14.18
CA MET A 162 18.97 24.31 -13.58
C MET A 162 19.65 23.20 -14.38
N PHE A 163 18.88 22.36 -15.06
CA PHE A 163 19.36 21.15 -15.75
C PHE A 163 18.67 21.03 -17.11
N GLY A 164 19.10 20.06 -17.92
CA GLY A 164 18.37 19.77 -19.16
C GLY A 164 17.00 19.19 -18.82
N THR A 165 15.99 19.48 -19.63
CA THR A 165 14.67 18.83 -19.47
C THR A 165 14.14 18.28 -20.79
N LEU A 166 13.42 17.16 -20.70
CA LEU A 166 12.68 16.55 -21.82
C LEU A 166 11.19 16.61 -21.51
N LEU A 167 10.45 17.31 -22.38
CA LEU A 167 9.00 17.41 -22.28
C LEU A 167 8.34 16.06 -22.56
N VAL A 168 7.49 15.62 -21.64
CA VAL A 168 6.60 14.47 -21.80
C VAL A 168 5.17 14.83 -21.41
N CYS A 169 4.22 14.05 -21.91
CA CYS A 169 2.80 14.19 -21.60
C CYS A 169 2.32 12.93 -20.87
N SER A 170 1.73 13.13 -19.68
CA SER A 170 1.22 12.02 -18.88
C SER A 170 -0.08 11.47 -19.47
N LYS A 171 -0.41 10.20 -19.17
CA LYS A 171 -1.70 9.61 -19.57
C LYS A 171 -2.89 10.44 -19.10
N ARG A 172 -2.80 11.01 -17.89
CA ARG A 172 -3.83 11.89 -17.34
C ARG A 172 -3.99 13.17 -18.16
N ASP A 173 -2.89 13.82 -18.51
CA ASP A 173 -2.90 15.04 -19.34
C ASP A 173 -3.52 14.78 -20.71
N MET A 174 -3.26 13.61 -21.31
CA MET A 174 -3.87 13.19 -22.57
C MET A 174 -5.38 12.91 -22.42
N ALA A 175 -5.81 12.30 -21.31
CA ALA A 175 -7.22 12.06 -21.02
C ALA A 175 -7.99 13.37 -20.76
N ASP A 176 -7.36 14.31 -20.07
CA ASP A 176 -7.91 15.64 -19.79
C ASP A 176 -7.96 16.52 -21.06
N ASN A 177 -7.16 16.20 -22.10
CA ASN A 177 -7.03 16.96 -23.34
C ASN A 177 -7.09 16.07 -24.61
N PRO A 178 -8.24 15.41 -24.90
CA PRO A 178 -8.34 14.40 -25.94
C PRO A 178 -8.02 14.93 -27.35
N SER A 179 -8.32 16.20 -27.63
CA SER A 179 -8.02 16.85 -28.92
C SER A 179 -6.53 17.00 -29.20
N LEU A 180 -5.67 16.95 -28.18
CA LEU A 180 -4.21 17.05 -28.28
C LEU A 180 -3.51 15.69 -28.15
N SER A 181 -4.26 14.59 -27.99
CA SER A 181 -3.70 13.26 -27.71
C SER A 181 -2.69 12.78 -28.77
N ASP A 182 -2.96 13.00 -30.04
CA ASP A 182 -2.06 12.62 -31.14
C ASP A 182 -0.75 13.40 -31.09
N LEU A 183 -0.82 14.70 -30.81
CA LEU A 183 0.35 15.55 -30.64
C LEU A 183 1.17 15.12 -29.42
N MET A 184 0.51 14.90 -28.28
CA MET A 184 1.15 14.42 -27.05
C MET A 184 1.83 13.06 -27.24
N THR A 185 1.23 12.17 -28.04
CA THR A 185 1.85 10.90 -28.44
C THR A 185 3.13 11.13 -29.25
N LYS A 186 3.11 12.04 -30.24
CA LYS A 186 4.29 12.42 -31.02
C LYS A 186 5.39 13.03 -30.15
N ILE A 187 5.03 13.89 -29.19
CA ILE A 187 5.94 14.47 -28.19
C ILE A 187 6.63 13.34 -27.40
N ASN A 188 5.86 12.41 -26.84
CA ASN A 188 6.39 11.29 -26.07
C ASN A 188 7.34 10.40 -26.89
N MET A 189 6.98 10.07 -28.14
CA MET A 189 7.86 9.32 -29.05
C MET A 189 9.17 10.06 -29.34
N ARG A 190 9.10 11.38 -29.54
CA ARG A 190 10.29 12.20 -29.79
C ARG A 190 11.15 12.34 -28.54
N ALA A 191 10.55 12.50 -27.37
CA ALA A 191 11.25 12.55 -26.09
C ALA A 191 12.03 11.26 -25.83
N PHE A 192 11.42 10.11 -26.12
CA PHE A 192 12.10 8.82 -26.03
C PHE A 192 13.33 8.74 -26.94
N ARG A 193 13.18 9.05 -28.24
CA ARG A 193 14.31 9.07 -29.19
C ARG A 193 15.41 10.05 -28.78
N ASN A 194 15.02 11.24 -28.32
CA ASN A 194 15.98 12.25 -27.90
C ASN A 194 16.71 11.84 -26.62
N SER A 195 16.05 11.13 -25.71
CA SER A 195 16.68 10.58 -24.50
C SER A 195 17.80 9.61 -24.85
N GLN A 196 17.61 8.72 -25.83
CA GLN A 196 18.66 7.80 -26.31
C GLN A 196 19.85 8.56 -26.92
N LYS A 197 19.57 9.58 -27.75
CA LYS A 197 20.61 10.43 -28.33
C LYS A 197 21.44 11.13 -27.24
N LEU A 198 20.77 11.74 -26.27
CA LEU A 198 21.42 12.44 -25.16
C LEU A 198 22.27 11.48 -24.31
N GLN A 199 21.79 10.25 -24.07
CA GLN A 199 22.56 9.22 -23.35
C GLN A 199 23.84 8.84 -24.09
N ASN A 200 23.79 8.72 -25.41
CA ASN A 200 24.98 8.47 -26.24
C ASN A 200 25.96 9.66 -26.22
N GLU A 201 25.47 10.88 -26.00
CA GLU A 201 26.27 12.10 -25.80
C GLU A 201 26.78 12.26 -24.36
N GLY A 202 26.59 11.25 -23.50
CA GLY A 202 27.06 11.24 -22.12
C GLY A 202 26.13 11.95 -21.12
N LYS A 203 24.90 12.28 -21.51
CA LYS A 203 23.88 12.75 -20.58
C LYS A 203 23.28 11.60 -19.77
N ILE A 204 22.79 11.92 -18.58
CA ILE A 204 22.13 10.98 -17.68
C ILE A 204 20.66 11.38 -17.63
N VAL A 205 19.78 10.52 -18.13
CA VAL A 205 18.34 10.78 -18.12
C VAL A 205 17.81 10.49 -16.72
N ALA A 206 17.19 11.47 -16.08
CA ALA A 206 16.65 11.35 -14.73
C ALA A 206 15.12 11.27 -14.78
N ILE A 207 14.55 10.27 -14.11
CA ILE A 207 13.11 10.01 -14.15
C ILE A 207 12.54 9.76 -12.75
N PHE A 208 11.28 10.17 -12.60
CA PHE A 208 10.42 9.84 -11.47
C PHE A 208 9.42 8.76 -11.91
N PRO A 209 9.64 7.49 -11.58
CA PRO A 209 8.92 6.38 -12.20
C PRO A 209 7.47 6.26 -11.71
N GLU A 210 7.14 6.88 -10.59
CA GLU A 210 5.78 6.97 -10.04
C GLU A 210 4.81 7.75 -10.96
N GLY A 211 5.33 8.59 -11.87
CA GLY A 211 4.54 9.41 -12.80
C GLY A 211 3.75 10.56 -12.15
N THR A 212 3.47 10.47 -10.85
CA THR A 212 2.83 11.49 -10.03
C THR A 212 3.47 11.55 -8.66
N ARG A 213 3.50 12.73 -8.04
CA ARG A 213 4.02 12.90 -6.67
C ARG A 213 3.16 12.15 -5.65
N SER A 214 3.82 11.50 -4.70
CA SER A 214 3.19 10.92 -3.52
C SER A 214 2.63 12.01 -2.60
N ARG A 215 1.42 11.77 -2.05
CA ARG A 215 0.78 12.70 -1.10
C ARG A 215 1.14 12.40 0.36
N ASP A 216 1.44 11.15 0.66
CA ASP A 216 1.77 10.67 2.01
C ASP A 216 3.25 10.29 2.15
N GLY A 217 4.04 10.54 1.11
CA GLY A 217 5.48 10.28 1.05
C GLY A 217 5.85 8.81 0.83
N ARG A 218 4.86 7.96 0.51
CA ARG A 218 5.05 6.56 0.19
C ARG A 218 5.20 6.33 -1.32
N LEU A 219 5.97 5.31 -1.69
CA LEU A 219 6.13 4.87 -3.08
C LEU A 219 4.77 4.51 -3.69
N MET A 220 4.45 5.19 -4.79
CA MET A 220 3.31 4.89 -5.65
C MET A 220 3.65 3.78 -6.66
N PRO A 221 2.65 3.13 -7.29
CA PRO A 221 2.90 2.24 -8.42
C PRO A 221 3.68 2.96 -9.53
N PHE A 222 4.70 2.31 -10.09
CA PHE A 222 5.44 2.90 -11.21
C PHE A 222 4.67 2.70 -12.51
N VAL A 223 4.80 3.65 -13.43
CA VAL A 223 4.09 3.61 -14.73
C VAL A 223 4.85 2.76 -15.75
N ASP A 224 4.12 1.96 -16.55
CA ASP A 224 4.74 1.02 -17.51
C ASP A 224 5.66 1.67 -18.54
N THR A 225 5.42 2.95 -18.85
CA THR A 225 6.23 3.71 -19.81
C THR A 225 7.67 3.91 -19.33
N VAL A 226 7.94 3.77 -18.03
CA VAL A 226 9.28 3.78 -17.44
C VAL A 226 10.18 2.70 -18.04
N TYR A 227 9.61 1.57 -18.47
CA TYR A 227 10.34 0.48 -19.11
C TYR A 227 11.26 0.96 -20.23
N HIS A 228 10.78 1.87 -21.08
CA HIS A 228 11.56 2.39 -22.19
C HIS A 228 12.78 3.20 -21.73
N TYR A 229 12.69 3.86 -20.58
CA TYR A 229 13.76 4.70 -20.07
C TYR A 229 14.84 3.94 -19.30
N VAL A 230 14.61 2.68 -18.94
CA VAL A 230 15.53 1.91 -18.08
C VAL A 230 15.94 0.54 -18.65
N ALA A 231 15.18 -0.02 -19.60
CA ALA A 231 15.55 -1.27 -20.26
C ALA A 231 16.86 -1.13 -21.04
N ASN A 232 17.77 -2.10 -20.89
CA ASN A 232 19.08 -2.17 -21.54
C ASN A 232 20.00 -0.98 -21.20
N LYS A 233 19.96 -0.55 -19.94
CA LYS A 233 20.68 0.65 -19.45
C LYS A 233 21.25 0.42 -18.07
N VAL A 234 22.28 1.20 -17.75
CA VAL A 234 22.78 1.28 -16.38
C VAL A 234 21.88 2.22 -15.60
N VAL A 235 21.25 1.71 -14.56
CA VAL A 235 20.34 2.44 -13.68
C VAL A 235 21.07 2.82 -12.39
N LEU A 236 21.04 4.10 -12.05
CA LEU A 236 21.45 4.63 -10.75
C LEU A 236 20.19 4.90 -9.90
N PRO A 237 19.87 4.03 -8.93
CA PRO A 237 18.78 4.29 -8.01
C PRO A 237 19.22 5.30 -6.96
N ILE A 238 18.43 6.35 -6.77
CA ILE A 238 18.58 7.33 -5.70
C ILE A 238 17.28 7.42 -4.94
N SER A 239 17.37 7.69 -3.63
CA SER A 239 16.20 7.89 -2.80
C SER A 239 16.30 9.15 -1.99
N LEU A 240 15.19 9.87 -1.94
CA LEU A 240 15.08 11.18 -1.34
C LEU A 240 14.09 11.12 -0.17
N GLU A 241 14.48 11.66 0.98
CA GLU A 241 13.60 11.73 2.14
C GLU A 241 13.35 13.17 2.58
N LYS A 242 12.08 13.46 2.92
CA LYS A 242 11.59 14.69 3.56
C LYS A 242 11.61 15.96 2.70
N THR A 243 11.79 15.88 1.39
CA THR A 243 11.62 17.05 0.50
C THR A 243 10.19 17.55 0.41
N ASP A 244 9.19 16.71 0.71
CA ASP A 244 7.79 17.09 0.92
C ASP A 244 7.59 17.95 2.18
N LYS A 245 8.47 17.81 3.18
CA LYS A 245 8.40 18.60 4.40
C LYS A 245 9.02 19.98 4.23
N ILE A 246 10.00 20.13 3.33
CA ILE A 246 10.60 21.44 3.02
C ILE A 246 9.57 22.36 2.40
N LEU A 247 8.89 21.94 1.32
CA LEU A 247 7.89 22.76 0.64
C LEU A 247 6.57 21.99 0.60
N PRO A 248 5.69 22.19 1.60
CA PRO A 248 4.38 21.55 1.64
C PRO A 248 3.56 21.92 0.40
N THR A 249 2.74 20.98 -0.11
CA THR A 249 1.89 21.24 -1.29
C THR A 249 0.83 22.32 -1.09
N THR A 250 0.61 22.75 0.15
CA THR A 250 -0.44 23.70 0.55
C THR A 250 0.10 25.08 0.92
N SER A 251 1.42 25.32 0.89
CA SER A 251 2.02 26.60 1.27
C SER A 251 3.32 26.87 0.53
N LEU A 252 3.66 28.15 0.34
CA LEU A 252 4.95 28.60 -0.20
C LEU A 252 6.00 28.87 0.88
N LEU A 253 5.72 28.45 2.13
CA LEU A 253 6.64 28.52 3.25
C LEU A 253 7.56 27.30 3.28
N PHE A 254 8.85 27.58 3.23
CA PHE A 254 9.90 26.60 3.40
C PHE A 254 10.07 26.25 4.88
N ASN A 255 10.08 24.96 5.17
CA ASN A 255 10.50 24.44 6.47
C ASN A 255 11.95 24.00 6.39
N GLN A 256 12.66 24.18 7.50
CA GLN A 256 14.02 23.70 7.67
C GLN A 256 13.99 22.34 8.34
N VAL A 257 14.16 21.27 7.55
CA VAL A 257 14.04 19.89 7.99
C VAL A 257 15.30 19.12 7.63
N ALA A 258 15.79 18.29 8.55
CA ALA A 258 16.86 17.35 8.25
C ALA A 258 16.34 16.21 7.37
N GLY A 259 16.80 16.16 6.13
CA GLY A 259 16.49 15.11 5.16
C GLY A 259 17.75 14.40 4.66
N LYS A 260 17.59 13.49 3.71
CA LYS A 260 18.72 12.77 3.14
C LYS A 260 18.51 12.39 1.68
N LEU A 261 19.62 12.33 0.95
CA LEU A 261 19.74 11.72 -0.36
C LEU A 261 20.59 10.45 -0.23
N VAL A 262 20.05 9.31 -0.60
CA VAL A 262 20.78 8.03 -0.56
C VAL A 262 21.05 7.59 -1.98
N ILE A 263 22.34 7.42 -2.31
CA ILE A 263 22.80 7.00 -3.64
C ILE A 263 23.04 5.50 -3.59
N GLY A 264 22.20 4.73 -4.28
CA GLY A 264 22.34 3.28 -4.38
C GLY A 264 23.45 2.86 -5.35
N LYS A 265 23.73 1.56 -5.39
CA LYS A 265 24.68 0.98 -6.34
C LYS A 265 24.11 1.03 -7.76
N PRO A 266 24.93 1.33 -8.79
CA PRO A 266 24.48 1.21 -10.16
C PRO A 266 24.22 -0.25 -10.52
N VAL A 267 23.18 -0.49 -11.32
CA VAL A 267 22.76 -1.82 -11.78
C VAL A 267 22.53 -1.77 -13.29
N LEU A 268 23.10 -2.71 -14.04
CA LEU A 268 22.75 -2.93 -15.43
C LEU A 268 21.41 -3.66 -15.50
N VAL A 269 20.41 -3.09 -16.18
CA VAL A 269 19.10 -3.71 -16.36
C VAL A 269 18.95 -4.18 -17.81
N GLY A 270 18.65 -5.46 -18.01
CA GLY A 270 18.61 -6.09 -19.33
C GLY A 270 20.01 -6.30 -19.91
N ASP A 271 20.14 -6.23 -21.22
CA ASP A 271 21.40 -6.56 -21.92
C ASP A 271 21.86 -5.39 -22.79
N LEU A 272 23.18 -5.18 -22.84
CA LEU A 272 23.81 -4.25 -23.77
C LEU A 272 24.13 -4.97 -25.09
N SER A 273 24.61 -4.23 -26.10
CA SER A 273 25.15 -4.86 -27.30
C SER A 273 26.32 -5.79 -26.97
N ARG A 274 26.55 -6.85 -27.75
CA ARG A 274 27.63 -7.82 -27.53
C ARG A 274 29.00 -7.16 -27.29
N LYS A 275 29.34 -6.16 -28.13
CA LYS A 275 30.57 -5.37 -28.02
C LYS A 275 30.64 -4.58 -26.70
N GLN A 276 29.52 -4.02 -26.25
CA GLN A 276 29.45 -3.29 -24.99
C GLN A 276 29.58 -4.22 -23.78
N MET A 277 28.96 -5.42 -23.84
CA MET A 277 29.05 -6.42 -22.78
C MET A 277 30.48 -6.92 -22.56
N GLU A 278 31.26 -7.11 -23.62
CA GLU A 278 32.67 -7.53 -23.54
C GLU A 278 33.55 -6.53 -22.76
N SER A 279 33.25 -5.23 -22.88
CA SER A 279 33.97 -4.16 -22.18
C SER A 279 33.27 -3.67 -20.91
N PHE A 280 32.15 -4.29 -20.51
CA PHE A 280 31.35 -3.81 -19.38
C PHE A 280 32.01 -4.15 -18.04
N PRO A 281 32.06 -3.23 -17.06
CA PRO A 281 32.70 -3.51 -15.77
C PRO A 281 31.99 -4.63 -14.99
N LYS A 282 32.74 -5.68 -14.65
CA LYS A 282 32.22 -6.87 -13.94
C LYS A 282 31.74 -6.60 -12.51
N ASN A 283 32.12 -5.47 -11.92
CA ASN A 283 31.77 -5.09 -10.56
C ASN A 283 30.39 -4.42 -10.45
N ILE A 284 29.73 -4.14 -11.57
CA ILE A 284 28.37 -3.59 -11.61
C ILE A 284 27.39 -4.74 -11.63
N GLU A 285 26.40 -4.70 -10.74
CA GLU A 285 25.38 -5.74 -10.65
C GLU A 285 24.55 -5.80 -11.95
N HIS A 286 24.17 -7.00 -12.35
CA HIS A 286 23.39 -7.24 -13.56
C HIS A 286 22.03 -7.84 -13.20
N LEU A 287 20.97 -7.17 -13.63
CA LEU A 287 19.59 -7.62 -13.54
C LEU A 287 19.12 -8.04 -14.94
N PRO A 288 19.27 -9.32 -15.32
CA PRO A 288 18.85 -9.82 -16.63
C PRO A 288 17.31 -9.83 -16.74
N PHE A 289 16.81 -9.78 -17.97
CA PHE A 289 15.39 -10.00 -18.19
C PHE A 289 15.02 -11.47 -17.96
N PRO A 290 13.84 -11.74 -17.39
CA PRO A 290 13.38 -13.11 -17.24
C PRO A 290 13.14 -13.75 -18.62
N GLU A 291 13.39 -15.05 -18.72
CA GLU A 291 13.14 -15.84 -19.94
C GLU A 291 11.63 -15.97 -20.23
N HIS A 292 10.80 -16.00 -19.19
CA HIS A 292 9.35 -16.13 -19.24
C HIS A 292 8.63 -15.06 -18.39
N GLY A 293 7.39 -14.71 -18.74
CA GLY A 293 6.53 -13.74 -18.02
C GLY A 293 6.65 -12.29 -18.49
N ASP A 294 5.89 -11.38 -17.86
CA ASP A 294 5.89 -9.96 -18.17
C ASP A 294 7.20 -9.24 -17.75
N LYS A 295 8.06 -8.99 -18.74
CA LYS A 295 9.32 -8.25 -18.58
C LYS A 295 9.13 -6.83 -18.04
N LYS A 296 8.04 -6.14 -18.40
CA LYS A 296 7.79 -4.77 -17.94
C LYS A 296 7.46 -4.76 -16.46
N GLN A 297 6.55 -5.63 -16.03
CA GLN A 297 6.16 -5.73 -14.63
C GLN A 297 7.32 -6.19 -13.75
N PHE A 298 8.10 -7.18 -14.20
CA PHE A 298 9.33 -7.60 -13.53
C PHE A 298 10.27 -6.43 -13.30
N LEU A 299 10.52 -5.64 -14.34
CA LEU A 299 11.42 -4.50 -14.27
C LEU A 299 10.88 -3.43 -13.31
N ILE A 300 9.59 -3.08 -13.40
CA ILE A 300 8.95 -2.09 -12.53
C ILE A 300 9.13 -2.47 -11.06
N ASP A 301 8.86 -3.73 -10.73
CA ASP A 301 8.96 -4.21 -9.36
C ASP A 301 10.40 -4.13 -8.86
N ASN A 302 11.39 -4.56 -9.67
CA ASN A 302 12.79 -4.49 -9.28
C ASN A 302 13.29 -3.05 -9.14
N LEU A 303 12.85 -2.12 -9.99
CA LEU A 303 13.19 -0.71 -9.82
C LEU A 303 12.62 -0.13 -8.53
N ALA A 304 11.37 -0.48 -8.20
CA ALA A 304 10.74 -0.06 -6.96
C ALA A 304 11.46 -0.63 -5.74
N LEU A 305 12.00 -1.86 -5.85
CA LEU A 305 12.87 -2.43 -4.82
C LEU A 305 14.20 -1.67 -4.71
N LEU A 306 14.85 -1.33 -5.82
CA LEU A 306 16.10 -0.58 -5.82
C LEU A 306 15.96 0.81 -5.16
N VAL A 307 14.85 1.52 -5.44
CA VAL A 307 14.54 2.80 -4.78
C VAL A 307 14.11 2.57 -3.32
N GLY A 308 13.24 1.60 -3.09
CA GLY A 308 12.69 1.31 -1.76
C GLY A 308 13.72 0.86 -0.74
N GLN A 309 14.74 0.10 -1.14
CA GLN A 309 15.82 -0.37 -0.26
C GLN A 309 16.54 0.78 0.48
N ASN A 310 16.57 1.97 -0.13
CA ASN A 310 17.22 3.16 0.41
C ASN A 310 16.27 4.06 1.23
N LEU A 311 14.97 3.78 1.24
CA LEU A 311 13.94 4.56 1.94
C LEU A 311 13.59 3.96 3.30
N ASN A 312 13.07 4.77 4.22
CA ASN A 312 12.45 4.24 5.43
C ASN A 312 11.30 3.27 5.10
N LYS A 313 11.17 2.17 5.86
CA LYS A 313 10.12 1.16 5.68
C LYS A 313 8.70 1.72 5.60
N HIS A 314 8.40 2.82 6.27
CA HIS A 314 7.07 3.45 6.25
C HIS A 314 6.75 4.11 4.90
N GLN A 315 7.76 4.34 4.06
CA GLN A 315 7.67 4.95 2.73
C GLN A 315 7.57 3.90 1.61
N HIS A 316 7.63 2.59 1.91
CA HIS A 316 7.59 1.55 0.86
C HIS A 316 6.24 1.40 0.17
N GLY A 317 5.19 2.06 0.65
CA GLY A 317 3.90 2.09 -0.06
C GLY A 317 3.37 0.69 -0.34
N ILE A 318 3.06 0.40 -1.60
CA ILE A 318 2.51 -0.90 -2.01
C ILE A 318 3.56 -2.04 -2.00
N TYR A 319 4.85 -1.71 -1.97
CA TYR A 319 5.97 -2.66 -2.00
C TYR A 319 6.42 -3.08 -0.59
N ARG A 320 5.79 -2.56 0.47
CA ARG A 320 6.20 -2.80 1.87
C ARG A 320 6.26 -4.29 2.22
N ASN A 321 5.41 -5.10 1.59
CA ASN A 321 5.32 -6.54 1.85
C ASN A 321 6.44 -7.36 1.20
N LEU A 322 7.38 -6.73 0.48
CA LEU A 322 8.56 -7.39 -0.05
C LEU A 322 9.75 -7.41 0.93
N TYR A 323 9.63 -6.71 2.07
CA TYR A 323 10.70 -6.55 3.05
C TYR A 323 10.34 -7.24 4.36
N SER A 324 11.23 -8.02 4.95
CA SER A 324 11.01 -8.54 6.31
C SER A 324 10.94 -7.37 7.30
N ALA A 325 9.99 -7.42 8.24
CA ALA A 325 9.67 -6.28 9.12
C ALA A 325 10.67 -6.05 10.29
N ASP A 326 11.82 -6.72 10.29
CA ASP A 326 12.56 -7.02 11.53
C ASP A 326 13.93 -6.32 11.66
N SER A 327 14.10 -5.09 11.17
CA SER A 327 15.14 -4.18 11.69
C SER A 327 14.76 -2.70 11.52
N ARG A 328 15.14 -1.83 12.46
CA ARG A 328 14.88 -0.38 12.37
C ARG A 328 15.76 0.32 11.32
N ASP A 329 16.90 -0.29 10.97
CA ASP A 329 17.99 0.40 10.29
C ASP A 329 18.40 -0.23 8.93
N GLN A 330 17.88 -1.43 8.59
CA GLN A 330 18.16 -2.09 7.31
C GLN A 330 16.92 -2.74 6.69
N ASN A 331 16.65 -2.40 5.43
CA ASN A 331 15.61 -3.01 4.62
C ASN A 331 16.08 -4.38 4.09
N LYS A 332 15.63 -5.46 4.71
CA LYS A 332 15.94 -6.84 4.29
C LYS A 332 14.83 -7.37 3.40
N LEU A 333 15.13 -7.63 2.11
CA LEU A 333 14.18 -8.27 1.20
C LEU A 333 13.86 -9.70 1.67
N ILE A 334 12.60 -10.07 1.55
CA ILE A 334 12.15 -11.45 1.67
C ILE A 334 12.63 -12.20 0.43
N LYS A 335 13.14 -13.41 0.63
CA LYS A 335 13.64 -14.27 -0.44
C LYS A 335 12.96 -15.63 -0.35
N ILE A 336 13.00 -16.37 -1.45
CA ILE A 336 12.56 -17.76 -1.44
C ILE A 336 13.58 -18.56 -0.60
N PRO A 337 13.13 -19.26 0.46
CA PRO A 337 14.00 -20.11 1.27
C PRO A 337 14.61 -21.21 0.39
N LYS A 338 15.92 -21.47 0.52
CA LYS A 338 16.58 -22.58 -0.19
C LYS A 338 16.18 -23.94 0.40
N GLU A 339 16.08 -23.99 1.73
CA GLU A 339 15.73 -25.19 2.50
C GLU A 339 14.64 -24.82 3.53
N PRO A 340 13.38 -24.64 3.08
CA PRO A 340 12.31 -24.24 3.98
C PRO A 340 12.04 -25.33 5.02
N ARG A 341 12.10 -24.97 6.31
CA ARG A 341 11.68 -25.86 7.42
C ARG A 341 10.17 -25.98 7.55
N GLU A 342 9.43 -25.04 6.96
CA GLU A 342 7.99 -24.91 7.07
C GLU A 342 7.42 -24.67 5.67
N LYS A 343 6.34 -25.40 5.34
CA LYS A 343 5.55 -25.23 4.13
C LYS A 343 4.08 -25.05 4.53
N VAL A 344 3.62 -23.80 4.53
CA VAL A 344 2.25 -23.47 4.93
C VAL A 344 1.36 -23.41 3.70
N VAL A 345 0.24 -24.14 3.74
CA VAL A 345 -0.78 -24.06 2.68
C VAL A 345 -2.01 -23.33 3.20
N VAL A 346 -2.34 -22.21 2.56
CA VAL A 346 -3.57 -21.45 2.79
C VAL A 346 -4.61 -21.88 1.77
N ILE A 347 -5.74 -22.39 2.24
CA ILE A 347 -6.81 -22.92 1.37
C ILE A 347 -7.85 -21.82 1.18
N GLY A 348 -7.97 -21.30 -0.03
CA GLY A 348 -8.84 -20.18 -0.36
C GLY A 348 -8.15 -18.82 -0.25
N ASN A 349 -8.81 -17.80 -0.80
CA ASN A 349 -8.25 -16.46 -0.98
C ASN A 349 -9.11 -15.36 -0.34
N SER A 350 -9.74 -15.64 0.81
CA SER A 350 -10.36 -14.57 1.60
C SER A 350 -9.33 -13.50 1.94
N SER A 351 -9.77 -12.27 2.14
CA SER A 351 -8.88 -11.15 2.44
C SER A 351 -8.02 -11.44 3.69
N MET A 352 -8.60 -12.07 4.73
CA MET A 352 -7.84 -12.50 5.92
C MET A 352 -6.87 -13.64 5.62
N GLY A 353 -7.24 -14.61 4.78
CA GLY A 353 -6.35 -15.68 4.34
C GLY A 353 -5.09 -15.15 3.65
N ILE A 354 -5.24 -14.21 2.72
CA ILE A 354 -4.10 -13.56 2.04
C ILE A 354 -3.27 -12.70 3.00
N ALA A 355 -3.91 -11.99 3.93
CA ALA A 355 -3.21 -11.22 4.95
C ALA A 355 -2.34 -12.12 5.86
N ILE A 356 -2.87 -13.24 6.32
CA ILE A 356 -2.15 -14.24 7.13
C ILE A 356 -1.03 -14.90 6.31
N ALA A 357 -1.30 -15.28 5.06
CA ALA A 357 -0.29 -15.80 4.14
C ALA A 357 0.90 -14.83 4.01
N THR A 358 0.60 -13.54 3.87
CA THR A 358 1.60 -12.45 3.76
C THR A 358 2.39 -12.28 5.07
N ILE A 359 1.73 -12.39 6.23
CA ILE A 359 2.40 -12.34 7.54
C ILE A 359 3.41 -13.48 7.66
N ILE A 360 2.98 -14.71 7.39
CA ILE A 360 3.80 -15.93 7.53
C ILE A 360 4.99 -15.87 6.56
N ALA A 361 4.75 -15.40 5.34
CA ALA A 361 5.79 -15.24 4.33
C ALA A 361 6.87 -14.18 4.70
N ASN A 362 6.67 -13.37 5.74
CA ASN A 362 7.75 -12.52 6.28
C ASN A 362 8.87 -13.32 6.97
N LYS A 363 8.69 -14.63 7.15
CA LYS A 363 9.66 -15.55 7.76
C LYS A 363 10.26 -16.47 6.70
N ASP A 364 11.23 -17.28 7.11
CA ASP A 364 11.91 -18.28 6.26
C ASP A 364 11.02 -19.52 6.04
N VAL A 365 9.88 -19.30 5.38
CA VAL A 365 8.76 -20.24 5.22
C VAL A 365 8.32 -20.22 3.75
N LEU A 366 7.94 -21.37 3.19
CA LEU A 366 7.27 -21.43 1.90
C LEU A 366 5.76 -21.35 2.12
N VAL A 367 5.07 -20.41 1.46
CA VAL A 367 3.62 -20.25 1.57
C VAL A 367 2.98 -20.51 0.22
N GLN A 368 1.99 -21.40 0.18
CA GLN A 368 1.19 -21.66 -1.02
C GLN A 368 -0.29 -21.35 -0.74
N VAL A 369 -0.89 -20.51 -1.58
CA VAL A 369 -2.33 -20.23 -1.56
C VAL A 369 -3.00 -21.13 -2.59
N TYR A 370 -3.79 -22.09 -2.12
CA TYR A 370 -4.59 -22.95 -2.99
C TYR A 370 -5.89 -22.25 -3.39
N HIS A 371 -6.18 -22.22 -4.69
CA HIS A 371 -7.47 -21.79 -5.22
C HIS A 371 -7.78 -22.56 -6.52
N PRO A 372 -9.00 -23.10 -6.70
CA PRO A 372 -9.30 -24.01 -7.83
C PRO A 372 -9.24 -23.33 -9.22
N ASP A 373 -9.51 -22.03 -9.29
CA ASP A 373 -9.39 -21.25 -10.54
C ASP A 373 -7.93 -21.10 -10.99
N THR A 374 -7.55 -21.86 -12.01
CA THR A 374 -6.19 -21.88 -12.59
C THR A 374 -5.80 -20.58 -13.28
N ALA A 375 -6.77 -19.85 -13.86
CA ALA A 375 -6.48 -18.56 -14.50
C ALA A 375 -6.12 -17.52 -13.43
N TYR A 376 -6.91 -17.48 -12.35
CA TYR A 376 -6.64 -16.61 -11.20
C TYR A 376 -5.28 -16.89 -10.56
N THR A 377 -4.92 -18.16 -10.32
CA THR A 377 -3.64 -18.50 -9.68
C THR A 377 -2.44 -18.17 -10.59
N SER A 378 -2.55 -18.47 -11.88
CA SER A 378 -1.50 -18.14 -12.88
C SER A 378 -1.26 -16.64 -12.96
N GLN A 379 -2.33 -15.85 -13.10
CA GLN A 379 -2.22 -14.39 -13.21
C GLN A 379 -1.73 -13.75 -11.90
N SER A 380 -2.17 -14.26 -10.74
CA SER A 380 -1.72 -13.78 -9.43
C SER A 380 -0.23 -14.03 -9.20
N ASN A 381 0.32 -15.14 -9.71
CA ASN A 381 1.75 -15.44 -9.68
C ASN A 381 2.56 -14.56 -10.63
N GLU A 382 2.08 -14.37 -11.87
CA GLU A 382 2.75 -13.50 -12.86
C GLU A 382 2.86 -12.07 -12.34
N GLU A 383 1.78 -11.54 -11.77
CA GLU A 383 1.73 -10.17 -11.28
C GLU A 383 2.24 -10.03 -9.82
N ARG A 384 2.53 -11.15 -9.14
CA ARG A 384 2.92 -11.26 -7.73
C ARG A 384 2.01 -10.46 -6.79
N ARG A 385 0.70 -10.63 -6.96
CA ARG A 385 -0.33 -9.95 -6.16
C ARG A 385 -1.62 -10.76 -6.14
N ASP A 386 -2.44 -10.55 -5.12
CA ASP A 386 -3.81 -11.06 -5.14
C ASP A 386 -4.70 -10.10 -5.91
N LEU A 387 -5.22 -10.55 -7.06
CA LEU A 387 -5.99 -9.71 -7.96
C LEU A 387 -7.39 -9.37 -7.46
N LYS A 388 -7.96 -10.18 -6.55
CA LYS A 388 -9.33 -9.99 -6.07
C LYS A 388 -9.42 -9.04 -4.89
N ASN A 389 -8.58 -9.20 -3.87
CA ASN A 389 -8.65 -8.37 -2.66
C ASN A 389 -7.55 -7.30 -2.60
N TYR A 390 -6.35 -7.58 -3.12
CA TYR A 390 -5.15 -6.75 -2.93
C TYR A 390 -4.39 -6.43 -4.20
N SER A 391 -5.10 -5.97 -5.24
CA SER A 391 -4.55 -5.70 -6.58
C SER A 391 -3.47 -4.61 -6.62
N LEU A 392 -3.31 -3.85 -5.54
CA LEU A 392 -2.25 -2.85 -5.41
C LEU A 392 -1.00 -3.40 -4.73
N TYR A 393 -1.12 -4.31 -3.76
CA TYR A 393 0.00 -4.75 -2.93
C TYR A 393 0.78 -5.88 -3.58
N LYS A 394 2.11 -5.72 -3.63
CA LYS A 394 2.99 -6.81 -4.05
C LYS A 394 3.16 -7.81 -2.92
N LEU A 395 3.08 -9.09 -3.25
CA LEU A 395 3.20 -10.19 -2.29
C LEU A 395 4.65 -10.69 -2.20
N PRO A 396 5.06 -11.22 -1.03
CA PRO A 396 6.38 -11.82 -0.85
C PRO A 396 6.71 -12.89 -1.91
N PRO A 397 7.96 -13.00 -2.37
CA PRO A 397 8.32 -13.96 -3.43
C PRO A 397 8.24 -15.43 -3.00
N ASN A 398 8.24 -15.72 -1.70
CA ASN A 398 8.02 -17.03 -1.10
C ASN A 398 6.53 -17.34 -0.84
N LEU A 399 5.61 -16.48 -1.30
CA LEU A 399 4.17 -16.70 -1.33
C LEU A 399 3.74 -16.89 -2.79
N THR A 400 3.24 -18.08 -3.12
CA THR A 400 2.78 -18.42 -4.48
C THR A 400 1.35 -18.93 -4.47
N PHE A 401 0.65 -18.79 -5.58
CA PHE A 401 -0.69 -19.35 -5.79
C PHE A 401 -0.59 -20.69 -6.54
N THR A 402 -1.50 -21.61 -6.28
CA THR A 402 -1.58 -22.89 -7.00
C THR A 402 -3.01 -23.37 -7.09
N SER A 403 -3.38 -23.97 -8.22
CA SER A 403 -4.61 -24.74 -8.37
C SER A 403 -4.38 -26.25 -8.28
N ASP A 404 -3.13 -26.68 -8.04
CA ASP A 404 -2.76 -28.10 -7.90
C ASP A 404 -2.89 -28.55 -6.43
N PRO A 405 -3.82 -29.48 -6.11
CA PRO A 405 -3.98 -30.04 -4.77
C PRO A 405 -2.74 -30.78 -4.24
N GLU A 406 -1.82 -31.21 -5.10
CA GLU A 406 -0.56 -31.85 -4.70
C GLU A 406 0.27 -31.00 -3.73
N ALA A 407 0.09 -29.68 -3.79
CA ALA A 407 0.69 -28.73 -2.85
C ALA A 407 0.43 -29.08 -1.37
N LEU A 408 -0.69 -29.74 -1.07
CA LEU A 408 -1.09 -30.11 0.29
C LEU A 408 -0.30 -31.31 0.86
N LYS A 409 0.37 -32.13 0.04
CA LYS A 409 1.02 -33.38 0.51
C LYS A 409 2.11 -33.12 1.55
N ASP A 410 2.96 -32.13 1.29
CA ASP A 410 4.12 -31.81 2.14
C ASP A 410 3.88 -30.60 3.04
N ALA A 411 2.62 -30.17 3.16
CA ALA A 411 2.27 -29.05 4.02
C ALA A 411 2.57 -29.39 5.48
N THR A 412 3.19 -28.47 6.19
CA THR A 412 3.51 -28.59 7.62
C THR A 412 2.46 -27.90 8.51
N LEU A 413 1.62 -27.06 7.92
CA LEU A 413 0.49 -26.36 8.53
C LEU A 413 -0.53 -25.98 7.44
N PHE A 414 -1.81 -26.19 7.72
CA PHE A 414 -2.91 -25.69 6.89
C PHE A 414 -3.57 -24.47 7.53
N ILE A 415 -3.90 -23.48 6.70
CA ILE A 415 -4.72 -22.34 7.08
C ILE A 415 -6.02 -22.40 6.26
N GLN A 416 -7.16 -22.47 6.91
CA GLN A 416 -8.46 -22.28 6.26
C GLN A 416 -8.70 -20.79 6.04
N GLY A 417 -8.60 -20.37 4.77
CA GLY A 417 -8.78 -19.01 4.26
C GLY A 417 -9.93 -18.88 3.26
N THR A 418 -10.85 -19.83 3.16
CA THR A 418 -12.03 -19.83 2.27
C THR A 418 -13.24 -19.21 2.98
N ASN A 419 -14.00 -18.35 2.30
CA ASN A 419 -15.21 -17.78 2.90
C ASN A 419 -16.26 -18.89 3.12
N PRO A 420 -17.16 -18.77 4.11
CA PRO A 420 -18.07 -19.87 4.46
C PRO A 420 -18.96 -20.34 3.30
N TRP A 421 -19.45 -19.42 2.48
CA TRP A 421 -20.27 -19.73 1.31
C TRP A 421 -19.48 -20.29 0.12
N GLU A 422 -18.15 -20.36 0.18
CA GLU A 422 -17.28 -20.93 -0.88
C GLU A 422 -16.71 -22.30 -0.47
N ILE A 423 -16.94 -22.76 0.76
CA ILE A 423 -16.36 -24.03 1.25
C ILE A 423 -16.77 -25.21 0.37
N HIS A 424 -18.05 -25.28 0.00
CA HIS A 424 -18.60 -26.36 -0.81
C HIS A 424 -18.03 -26.43 -2.24
N THR A 425 -17.42 -25.36 -2.75
CA THR A 425 -16.77 -25.35 -4.07
C THR A 425 -15.27 -25.63 -3.97
N VAL A 426 -14.61 -25.26 -2.87
CA VAL A 426 -13.14 -25.35 -2.74
C VAL A 426 -12.67 -26.69 -2.16
N TYR A 427 -13.40 -27.24 -1.19
CA TYR A 427 -12.95 -28.40 -0.41
C TYR A 427 -13.19 -29.80 -0.98
N PRO A 428 -14.18 -30.08 -1.85
CA PRO A 428 -14.48 -31.45 -2.28
C PRO A 428 -13.27 -32.23 -2.84
N GLU A 429 -12.41 -31.57 -3.63
CA GLU A 429 -11.24 -32.21 -4.25
C GLU A 429 -10.05 -32.36 -3.30
N LEU A 430 -10.08 -31.69 -2.14
CA LEU A 430 -8.98 -31.66 -1.18
C LEU A 430 -9.05 -32.78 -0.14
N GLN A 431 -10.20 -33.44 -0.01
CA GLN A 431 -10.48 -34.41 1.06
C GLN A 431 -9.38 -35.48 1.16
N LEU A 432 -9.03 -36.12 0.05
CA LEU A 432 -8.01 -37.18 0.04
C LEU A 432 -6.63 -36.72 0.53
N TYR A 433 -6.27 -35.45 0.27
CA TYR A 433 -4.99 -34.89 0.69
C TYR A 433 -5.00 -34.54 2.18
N LEU A 434 -6.11 -33.94 2.65
CA LEU A 434 -6.27 -33.50 4.04
C LEU A 434 -6.43 -34.68 5.01
N THR A 435 -7.00 -35.81 4.57
CA THR A 435 -7.08 -37.02 5.38
C THR A 435 -5.72 -37.71 5.51
N LYS A 436 -4.90 -37.69 4.45
CA LYS A 436 -3.56 -38.31 4.43
C LYS A 436 -2.50 -37.49 5.16
N ASN A 437 -2.48 -36.18 4.95
CA ASN A 437 -1.54 -35.29 5.64
C ASN A 437 -2.09 -34.89 7.02
N LYS A 438 -1.35 -35.25 8.08
CA LYS A 438 -1.73 -35.01 9.48
C LYS A 438 -1.26 -33.66 10.06
N ALA A 439 -0.88 -32.69 9.22
CA ALA A 439 -0.48 -31.37 9.67
C ALA A 439 -1.61 -30.62 10.42
N PRO A 440 -1.27 -29.72 11.37
CA PRO A 440 -2.27 -28.89 12.05
C PRO A 440 -3.10 -28.03 11.09
N PHE A 441 -4.34 -27.71 11.46
CA PHE A 441 -5.30 -27.03 10.61
C PHE A 441 -5.95 -25.86 11.34
N PHE A 442 -5.63 -24.63 10.94
CA PHE A 442 -6.07 -23.42 11.64
C PHE A 442 -7.03 -22.57 10.79
N ASN A 443 -8.18 -22.22 11.35
CA ASN A 443 -9.12 -21.31 10.71
C ASN A 443 -8.79 -19.84 11.03
N VAL A 444 -8.81 -18.98 10.01
CA VAL A 444 -8.66 -17.52 10.14
C VAL A 444 -9.91 -16.75 9.69
N VAL A 445 -10.90 -17.45 9.15
CA VAL A 445 -12.14 -16.87 8.62
C VAL A 445 -13.21 -16.84 9.70
N LYS A 446 -13.97 -15.75 9.74
CA LYS A 446 -15.04 -15.52 10.71
C LYS A 446 -16.40 -15.71 10.05
N GLY A 447 -17.33 -16.35 10.74
CA GLY A 447 -18.69 -16.57 10.27
C GLY A 447 -19.17 -18.00 10.49
N PHE A 448 -20.34 -18.29 9.92
CA PHE A 448 -21.00 -19.59 9.99
C PHE A 448 -21.13 -20.17 8.58
N THR A 449 -21.14 -21.49 8.49
CA THR A 449 -21.58 -22.23 7.31
C THR A 449 -23.11 -22.37 7.35
N SER A 450 -23.71 -23.14 6.42
CA SER A 450 -25.14 -23.44 6.46
C SER A 450 -25.58 -24.31 7.65
N SER A 451 -24.63 -25.05 8.25
CA SER A 451 -24.89 -26.10 9.23
C SER A 451 -24.22 -25.87 10.59
N GLY A 452 -23.28 -24.92 10.71
CA GLY A 452 -22.64 -24.64 11.98
C GLY A 452 -21.39 -23.77 11.90
N LEU A 453 -20.44 -24.11 12.76
CA LEU A 453 -19.11 -23.52 12.78
C LEU A 453 -18.28 -24.08 11.62
N ILE A 454 -17.42 -23.24 11.05
CA ILE A 454 -16.56 -23.59 9.91
C ILE A 454 -15.70 -24.82 10.21
N LEU A 455 -15.05 -24.87 11.37
CA LEU A 455 -14.20 -26.00 11.72
C LEU A 455 -14.99 -27.28 11.99
N ASP A 456 -16.14 -27.19 12.65
CA ASP A 456 -16.98 -28.35 12.96
C ASP A 456 -17.47 -29.01 11.65
N ASP A 457 -17.92 -28.20 10.69
CA ASP A 457 -18.35 -28.67 9.36
C ASP A 457 -17.19 -29.25 8.54
N LEU A 458 -16.03 -28.59 8.54
CA LEU A 458 -14.86 -29.09 7.83
C LEU A 458 -14.34 -30.39 8.45
N GLN A 459 -14.35 -30.49 9.78
CA GLN A 459 -13.99 -31.71 10.50
C GLN A 459 -14.93 -32.85 10.11
N GLN A 460 -16.24 -32.63 10.14
CA GLN A 460 -17.23 -33.63 9.77
C GLN A 460 -17.10 -34.05 8.30
N ALA A 461 -16.90 -33.08 7.39
CA ALA A 461 -16.81 -33.35 5.96
C ALA A 461 -15.49 -34.02 5.56
N LEU A 462 -14.38 -33.73 6.25
CA LEU A 462 -13.02 -34.10 5.81
C LEU A 462 -12.33 -35.12 6.72
N GLY A 463 -12.92 -35.45 7.87
CA GLY A 463 -12.34 -36.38 8.84
C GLY A 463 -11.05 -35.86 9.47
N ILE A 464 -10.99 -34.57 9.77
CA ILE A 464 -9.83 -33.95 10.45
C ILE A 464 -9.91 -34.29 11.94
N GLU A 465 -8.83 -34.82 12.52
CA GLU A 465 -8.78 -35.19 13.94
C GLU A 465 -8.84 -33.94 14.86
N ASP A 466 -9.56 -34.08 15.98
CA ASP A 466 -9.82 -32.99 16.94
C ASP A 466 -8.54 -32.33 17.45
N ASP A 467 -7.49 -33.10 17.73
CA ASP A 467 -6.25 -32.59 18.33
C ASP A 467 -5.41 -31.74 17.37
N ARG A 468 -5.81 -31.64 16.09
CA ARG A 468 -5.08 -30.89 15.05
C ARG A 468 -5.67 -29.52 14.74
N ILE A 469 -6.88 -29.22 15.23
CA ILE A 469 -7.58 -27.99 14.85
C ILE A 469 -7.34 -26.82 15.80
N GLY A 470 -7.35 -25.62 15.23
CA GLY A 470 -7.27 -24.38 15.98
C GLY A 470 -7.81 -23.17 15.22
N VAL A 471 -7.86 -22.04 15.90
CA VAL A 471 -8.40 -20.79 15.39
C VAL A 471 -7.43 -19.66 15.69
N ILE A 472 -7.25 -18.78 14.71
CA ILE A 472 -6.57 -17.50 14.85
C ILE A 472 -7.64 -16.42 14.64
N SER A 473 -7.95 -15.65 15.67
CA SER A 473 -8.96 -14.59 15.60
C SER A 473 -8.52 -13.37 16.42
N GLY A 474 -9.20 -12.24 16.27
CA GLY A 474 -8.84 -11.01 16.99
C GLY A 474 -9.25 -9.74 16.25
N ALA A 475 -9.16 -8.63 16.98
CA ALA A 475 -9.50 -7.28 16.53
C ALA A 475 -8.51 -6.79 15.47
N SER A 476 -8.80 -7.08 14.21
CA SER A 476 -7.93 -6.74 13.09
C SER A 476 -8.72 -6.60 11.78
N TYR A 477 -8.24 -5.70 10.92
CA TYR A 477 -8.69 -5.57 9.54
C TYR A 477 -7.61 -6.10 8.59
N PRO A 478 -7.94 -7.02 7.68
CA PRO A 478 -7.02 -7.52 6.66
C PRO A 478 -6.27 -6.40 5.90
N ASP A 479 -6.97 -5.33 5.55
CA ASP A 479 -6.39 -4.20 4.80
C ASP A 479 -5.32 -3.47 5.64
N GLN A 480 -5.58 -3.30 6.94
CA GLN A 480 -4.63 -2.70 7.87
C GLN A 480 -3.40 -3.60 8.10
N ILE A 481 -3.58 -4.93 8.07
CA ILE A 481 -2.48 -5.89 8.11
C ILE A 481 -1.61 -5.78 6.85
N MET A 482 -2.23 -5.69 5.67
CA MET A 482 -1.50 -5.48 4.41
C MET A 482 -0.76 -4.14 4.38
N GLU A 483 -1.28 -3.15 5.09
CA GLU A 483 -0.60 -1.87 5.38
C GLU A 483 0.44 -1.95 6.49
N ARG A 484 0.66 -3.11 7.13
CA ARG A 484 1.57 -3.28 8.27
C ARG A 484 1.27 -2.35 9.45
N LYS A 485 0.00 -2.04 9.67
CA LYS A 485 -0.45 -1.41 10.92
C LYS A 485 -0.38 -2.43 12.05
N ILE A 486 -0.21 -1.94 13.27
CA ILE A 486 -0.14 -2.81 14.46
C ILE A 486 -1.46 -3.59 14.58
N SER A 487 -1.36 -4.91 14.75
CA SER A 487 -2.52 -5.79 14.93
C SER A 487 -2.21 -6.90 15.93
N GLY A 488 -3.23 -7.34 16.65
CA GLY A 488 -3.14 -8.42 17.62
C GLY A 488 -4.08 -9.57 17.27
N PHE A 489 -3.64 -10.78 17.59
CA PHE A 489 -4.44 -12.00 17.43
C PHE A 489 -4.41 -12.83 18.71
N GLU A 490 -5.48 -13.57 18.92
CA GLU A 490 -5.54 -14.72 19.81
C GLU A 490 -5.50 -16.02 19.02
N ILE A 491 -4.82 -16.99 19.60
CA ILE A 491 -4.70 -18.34 19.09
C ILE A 491 -5.27 -19.29 20.14
N ALA A 492 -6.24 -20.09 19.74
CA ALA A 492 -6.72 -21.24 20.50
C ALA A 492 -6.64 -22.50 19.65
N ALA A 493 -6.39 -23.64 20.26
CA ALA A 493 -6.30 -24.92 19.56
C ALA A 493 -6.73 -26.03 20.49
N ALA A 494 -7.37 -27.08 19.97
CA ALA A 494 -7.76 -28.23 20.76
C ALA A 494 -6.56 -28.86 21.49
N ASN A 495 -5.40 -28.88 20.83
CA ASN A 495 -4.11 -29.18 21.44
C ASN A 495 -3.29 -27.89 21.62
N GLU A 496 -3.19 -27.43 22.86
CA GLU A 496 -2.48 -26.19 23.21
C GLU A 496 -0.98 -26.21 22.84
N THR A 497 -0.36 -27.38 22.70
CA THR A 497 1.05 -27.50 22.30
C THR A 497 1.34 -26.98 20.89
N LEU A 498 0.30 -26.81 20.05
CA LEU A 498 0.40 -26.23 18.72
C LEU A 498 0.55 -24.70 18.74
N ILE A 499 0.09 -24.05 19.81
CA ILE A 499 -0.02 -22.59 19.89
C ILE A 499 1.34 -21.89 19.77
N PRO A 500 2.40 -22.29 20.50
CA PRO A 500 3.71 -21.62 20.41
C PRO A 500 4.29 -21.62 18.99
N ARG A 501 4.06 -22.69 18.22
CA ARG A 501 4.52 -22.81 16.83
C ARG A 501 3.80 -21.81 15.94
N VAL A 502 2.47 -21.75 15.99
CA VAL A 502 1.66 -20.80 15.19
C VAL A 502 1.94 -19.36 15.61
N GLN A 503 2.09 -19.10 16.91
CA GLN A 503 2.45 -17.79 17.44
C GLN A 503 3.79 -17.31 16.87
N LYS A 504 4.80 -18.18 16.79
CA LYS A 504 6.10 -17.87 16.21
C LYS A 504 6.02 -17.54 14.72
N LEU A 505 5.18 -18.26 13.95
CA LEU A 505 4.97 -18.00 12.52
C LEU A 505 4.30 -16.64 12.27
N LEU A 506 3.39 -16.22 13.16
CA LEU A 506 2.65 -14.97 13.01
C LEU A 506 3.38 -13.75 13.59
N THR A 507 4.26 -13.93 14.57
CA THR A 507 4.95 -12.82 15.24
C THR A 507 5.88 -12.07 14.28
N THR A 508 5.63 -10.78 14.07
CA THR A 508 6.48 -9.87 13.29
C THR A 508 6.63 -8.55 14.04
N GLY A 509 7.40 -7.59 13.51
CA GLY A 509 7.48 -6.24 14.08
C GLY A 509 6.17 -5.44 14.16
N TYR A 510 5.06 -5.93 13.60
CA TYR A 510 3.73 -5.26 13.64
C TYR A 510 2.56 -6.19 14.00
N ILE A 511 2.81 -7.50 14.13
CA ILE A 511 1.78 -8.49 14.48
C ILE A 511 2.13 -9.13 15.82
N PHE A 512 1.21 -9.01 16.78
CA PHE A 512 1.38 -9.44 18.16
C PHE A 512 0.37 -10.54 18.51
N PRO A 513 0.64 -11.80 18.12
CA PRO A 513 -0.22 -12.92 18.48
C PRO A 513 0.03 -13.35 19.93
N ARG A 514 -1.02 -13.80 20.61
CA ARG A 514 -0.98 -14.39 21.96
C ARG A 514 -1.92 -15.60 22.06
N PRO A 515 -1.74 -16.50 23.04
CA PRO A 515 -2.76 -17.47 23.38
C PRO A 515 -4.08 -16.77 23.77
N ALA A 516 -5.21 -17.39 23.46
CA ALA A 516 -6.52 -17.00 23.99
C ALA A 516 -6.58 -17.15 25.52
N ILE A 517 -7.56 -16.51 26.16
CA ILE A 517 -7.76 -16.60 27.61
C ILE A 517 -7.92 -18.05 28.06
N VAL A 518 -8.69 -18.85 27.31
CA VAL A 518 -8.75 -20.31 27.45
C VAL A 518 -8.10 -20.91 26.21
N PRO A 519 -6.82 -21.33 26.26
CA PRO A 519 -6.06 -21.74 25.07
C PRO A 519 -6.66 -22.93 24.31
N THR A 520 -7.39 -23.81 24.99
CA THR A 520 -8.03 -24.99 24.39
C THR A 520 -9.42 -24.71 23.81
N ASP A 521 -10.02 -23.55 24.10
CA ASP A 521 -11.37 -23.22 23.67
C ASP A 521 -11.41 -22.58 22.27
N TYR A 522 -11.02 -23.37 21.26
CA TYR A 522 -11.07 -22.94 19.86
C TYR A 522 -12.50 -22.63 19.40
N LYS A 523 -13.51 -23.29 20.00
CA LYS A 523 -14.94 -23.05 19.71
C LYS A 523 -15.37 -21.67 20.19
N GLY A 524 -15.06 -21.30 21.43
CA GLY A 524 -15.34 -19.95 21.94
C GLY A 524 -14.67 -18.85 21.13
N VAL A 525 -13.41 -19.05 20.71
CA VAL A 525 -12.70 -18.08 19.82
C VAL A 525 -13.39 -17.95 18.46
N GLN A 526 -13.86 -19.06 17.87
CA GLN A 526 -14.59 -19.04 16.59
C GLN A 526 -15.94 -18.34 16.73
N LEU A 527 -16.68 -18.63 17.80
CA LEU A 527 -17.98 -18.04 18.13
C LEU A 527 -17.86 -16.54 18.39
N GLY A 528 -16.84 -16.10 19.13
CA GLY A 528 -16.57 -14.67 19.34
C GLY A 528 -16.39 -13.92 18.02
N GLY A 529 -15.61 -14.49 17.10
CA GLY A 529 -15.39 -13.94 15.76
C GLY A 529 -16.63 -13.94 14.86
N ALA A 530 -17.48 -14.97 14.95
CA ALA A 530 -18.67 -15.14 14.11
C ALA A 530 -19.89 -14.36 14.63
N LEU A 531 -20.15 -14.38 15.93
CA LEU A 531 -21.30 -13.70 16.52
C LEU A 531 -21.13 -12.18 16.50
N LYS A 532 -19.92 -11.66 16.70
CA LYS A 532 -19.69 -10.20 16.67
C LYS A 532 -20.17 -9.55 15.36
N THR A 533 -20.11 -10.25 14.22
CA THR A 533 -20.53 -9.68 12.93
C THR A 533 -22.04 -9.52 12.87
N ILE A 534 -22.78 -10.41 13.53
CA ILE A 534 -24.24 -10.28 13.71
C ILE A 534 -24.53 -9.07 14.60
N TYR A 535 -23.90 -8.97 15.77
CA TYR A 535 -24.14 -7.84 16.68
C TYR A 535 -23.64 -6.49 16.12
N ALA A 536 -22.61 -6.47 15.28
CA ALA A 536 -22.19 -5.28 14.56
C ALA A 536 -23.25 -4.83 13.54
N LEU A 537 -23.88 -5.78 12.84
CA LEU A 537 -25.03 -5.49 11.98
C LEU A 537 -26.18 -4.86 12.78
N VAL A 538 -26.50 -5.41 13.96
CA VAL A 538 -27.52 -4.82 14.85
C VAL A 538 -27.15 -3.42 15.30
N MET A 539 -25.89 -3.20 15.67
CA MET A 539 -25.38 -1.88 16.06
C MET A 539 -25.62 -0.84 14.96
N GLY A 540 -25.38 -1.20 13.71
CA GLY A 540 -25.66 -0.34 12.57
C GLY A 540 -27.14 -0.01 12.42
N ILE A 541 -28.03 -1.00 12.56
CA ILE A 541 -29.48 -0.79 12.49
C ILE A 541 -29.93 0.21 13.55
N VAL A 542 -29.47 0.01 14.79
CA VAL A 542 -29.82 0.88 15.92
C VAL A 542 -29.24 2.29 15.76
N GLU A 543 -28.00 2.40 15.27
CA GLU A 543 -27.38 3.70 14.95
C GLU A 543 -28.18 4.46 13.88
N GLY A 544 -28.57 3.80 12.80
CA GLY A 544 -29.39 4.42 11.75
C GLY A 544 -30.74 4.90 12.29
N TYR A 545 -31.38 4.09 13.13
CA TYR A 545 -32.64 4.45 13.78
C TYR A 545 -32.47 5.65 14.74
N PHE A 546 -31.50 5.61 15.67
CA PHE A 546 -31.27 6.70 16.61
C PHE A 546 -30.87 8.00 15.92
N ASN A 547 -30.09 7.93 14.84
CA ASN A 547 -29.78 9.13 14.05
C ASN A 547 -31.04 9.76 13.44
N GLN A 548 -32.04 8.96 13.07
CA GLN A 548 -33.32 9.46 12.55
C GLN A 548 -34.26 10.00 13.64
N THR A 549 -34.32 9.34 14.79
CA THR A 549 -35.32 9.64 15.85
C THR A 549 -34.83 10.62 16.90
N LEU A 550 -33.58 10.51 17.33
CA LEU A 550 -32.98 11.36 18.36
C LEU A 550 -32.20 12.53 17.75
N GLY A 551 -31.62 12.32 16.56
CA GLY A 551 -30.78 13.30 15.88
C GLY A 551 -29.45 13.56 16.61
N GLY A 552 -28.52 14.21 15.89
CA GLY A 552 -27.21 14.56 16.46
C GLY A 552 -26.28 13.36 16.65
N ASN A 553 -25.32 13.51 17.57
CA ASN A 553 -24.39 12.44 17.93
C ASN A 553 -25.06 11.50 18.96
N VAL A 554 -25.15 10.21 18.63
CA VAL A 554 -25.81 9.17 19.44
C VAL A 554 -24.83 8.21 20.14
N ASP A 555 -23.53 8.55 20.18
CA ASP A 555 -22.45 7.70 20.71
C ASP A 555 -22.76 7.16 22.12
N ASN A 556 -23.22 8.01 23.03
CA ASN A 556 -23.54 7.61 24.40
C ASN A 556 -24.58 6.48 24.45
N SER A 557 -25.61 6.56 23.60
CA SER A 557 -26.66 5.54 23.50
C SER A 557 -26.09 4.24 22.95
N LEU A 558 -25.27 4.30 21.91
CA LEU A 558 -24.65 3.11 21.30
C LEU A 558 -23.67 2.42 22.26
N PHE A 559 -22.87 3.19 23.00
CA PHE A 559 -21.98 2.64 24.03
C PHE A 559 -22.76 1.96 25.15
N HIS A 560 -23.86 2.56 25.63
CA HIS A 560 -24.69 1.91 26.64
C HIS A 560 -25.24 0.56 26.14
N LEU A 561 -25.75 0.50 24.91
CA LEU A 561 -26.31 -0.72 24.34
C LEU A 561 -25.26 -1.80 24.05
N SER A 562 -24.04 -1.40 23.70
CA SER A 562 -22.96 -2.33 23.38
C SER A 562 -22.67 -3.33 24.50
N ASN A 563 -22.81 -2.93 25.78
CA ASN A 563 -22.66 -3.83 26.92
C ASN A 563 -23.72 -4.94 26.92
N ARG A 564 -24.98 -4.60 26.60
CA ARG A 564 -26.07 -5.57 26.52
C ARG A 564 -25.90 -6.51 25.31
N PHE A 565 -25.43 -5.96 24.19
CA PHE A 565 -25.14 -6.73 22.97
C PHE A 565 -24.03 -7.73 23.22
N PHE A 566 -22.97 -7.30 23.90
CA PHE A 566 -21.88 -8.19 24.29
C PHE A 566 -22.35 -9.28 25.26
N ASN A 567 -23.17 -8.94 26.27
CA ASN A 567 -23.69 -9.95 27.20
C ASN A 567 -24.57 -11.00 26.52
N GLU A 568 -25.44 -10.60 25.58
CA GLU A 568 -26.22 -11.56 24.79
C GLU A 568 -25.32 -12.38 23.86
N MET A 569 -24.31 -11.76 23.24
CA MET A 569 -23.31 -12.45 22.42
C MET A 569 -22.60 -13.56 23.21
N VAL A 570 -22.17 -13.27 24.45
CA VAL A 570 -21.55 -14.25 25.35
C VAL A 570 -22.54 -15.36 25.67
N LYS A 571 -23.78 -15.03 26.04
CA LYS A 571 -24.83 -16.01 26.35
C LYS A 571 -25.06 -16.98 25.19
N VAL A 572 -25.24 -16.44 23.97
CA VAL A 572 -25.40 -17.25 22.75
C VAL A 572 -24.16 -18.11 22.51
N GLY A 573 -22.97 -17.54 22.61
CA GLY A 573 -21.72 -18.28 22.44
C GLY A 573 -21.57 -19.43 23.43
N VAL A 574 -21.96 -19.26 24.68
CA VAL A 574 -21.95 -20.33 25.70
C VAL A 574 -22.98 -21.40 25.37
N GLN A 575 -24.20 -21.02 24.97
CA GLN A 575 -25.23 -21.98 24.52
C GLN A 575 -24.74 -22.83 23.32
N MET A 576 -23.88 -22.26 22.47
CA MET A 576 -23.28 -22.94 21.32
C MET A 576 -21.96 -23.67 21.63
N GLY A 577 -21.55 -23.75 22.90
CA GLY A 577 -20.42 -24.57 23.36
C GLY A 577 -19.08 -23.85 23.55
N GLY A 578 -19.05 -22.51 23.57
CA GLY A 578 -17.88 -21.74 23.99
C GLY A 578 -17.79 -21.55 25.50
N GLN A 579 -16.60 -21.22 26.02
CA GLN A 579 -16.39 -20.85 27.42
C GLN A 579 -16.57 -19.34 27.63
N PRO A 580 -17.26 -18.89 28.70
CA PRO A 580 -17.55 -17.48 28.92
C PRO A 580 -16.28 -16.62 29.07
N GLU A 581 -15.21 -17.15 29.67
CA GLU A 581 -13.94 -16.45 29.86
C GLU A 581 -13.27 -16.10 28.53
N THR A 582 -13.39 -16.95 27.52
CA THR A 582 -12.80 -16.76 26.18
C THR A 582 -13.29 -15.47 25.53
N PHE A 583 -14.55 -15.10 25.76
CA PHE A 583 -15.13 -13.89 25.17
C PHE A 583 -14.53 -12.60 25.73
N GLN A 584 -13.86 -12.63 26.89
CA GLN A 584 -13.20 -11.44 27.45
C GLN A 584 -11.88 -11.09 26.71
N GLY A 585 -11.41 -11.97 25.82
CA GLY A 585 -10.16 -11.81 25.07
C GLY A 585 -10.25 -10.83 23.89
N LEU A 586 -9.21 -10.79 23.05
CA LEU A 586 -9.30 -10.00 21.80
C LEU A 586 -10.27 -10.60 20.81
N ALA A 587 -10.38 -11.93 20.74
CA ALA A 587 -11.26 -12.59 19.78
C ALA A 587 -12.76 -12.41 20.11
N GLY A 588 -13.08 -12.03 21.35
CA GLY A 588 -14.42 -11.68 21.79
C GLY A 588 -14.59 -10.17 21.95
N LEU A 589 -14.34 -9.63 23.14
CA LEU A 589 -14.63 -8.25 23.52
C LEU A 589 -13.93 -7.23 22.62
N THR A 590 -12.63 -7.36 22.40
CA THR A 590 -11.91 -6.32 21.62
C THR A 590 -12.34 -6.30 20.16
N ASP A 591 -12.56 -7.47 19.56
CA ASP A 591 -13.00 -7.58 18.17
C ASP A 591 -14.48 -7.18 18.01
N PHE A 592 -15.32 -7.45 19.01
CA PHE A 592 -16.66 -6.89 19.12
C PHE A 592 -16.63 -5.36 19.13
N MET A 593 -15.84 -4.76 20.01
CA MET A 593 -15.67 -3.30 20.08
C MET A 593 -15.20 -2.72 18.74
N LEU A 594 -14.18 -3.33 18.11
CA LEU A 594 -13.71 -2.90 16.79
C LEU A 594 -14.80 -3.01 15.71
N SER A 595 -15.65 -4.03 15.78
CA SER A 595 -16.74 -4.23 14.81
C SER A 595 -17.91 -3.26 15.02
N CYS A 596 -18.20 -2.89 16.26
CA CYS A 596 -19.29 -1.97 16.60
C CYS A 596 -18.89 -0.49 16.49
N PHE A 597 -17.62 -0.15 16.66
CA PHE A 597 -17.17 1.25 16.72
C PHE A 597 -16.10 1.62 15.69
N GLY A 598 -15.52 0.63 15.00
CA GLY A 598 -14.51 0.88 13.96
C GLY A 598 -15.10 1.51 12.70
N THR A 599 -14.29 2.34 12.04
CA THR A 599 -14.67 3.04 10.81
C THR A 599 -14.84 2.09 9.61
N ASP A 600 -14.09 0.98 9.60
CA ASP A 600 -14.03 0.03 8.48
C ASP A 600 -14.97 -1.18 8.66
N ALA A 601 -15.91 -1.11 9.62
CA ALA A 601 -16.81 -2.19 9.95
C ALA A 601 -17.93 -2.37 8.90
N LYS A 602 -17.74 -3.34 7.99
CA LYS A 602 -18.67 -3.64 6.89
C LYS A 602 -20.09 -3.97 7.38
N ASP A 603 -20.23 -4.85 8.37
CA ASP A 603 -21.55 -5.26 8.88
C ASP A 603 -22.31 -4.11 9.56
N ARG A 604 -21.63 -3.27 10.34
CA ARG A 604 -22.23 -2.06 10.93
C ARG A 604 -22.75 -1.12 9.86
N LYS A 605 -21.94 -0.87 8.82
CA LYS A 605 -22.38 -0.05 7.68
C LYS A 605 -23.60 -0.64 6.98
N THR A 606 -23.60 -1.95 6.73
CA THR A 606 -24.77 -2.64 6.14
C THR A 606 -26.02 -2.45 7.00
N GLY A 607 -25.90 -2.56 8.33
CA GLY A 607 -27.02 -2.34 9.24
C GLY A 607 -27.54 -0.90 9.19
N TYR A 608 -26.63 0.07 9.18
CA TYR A 608 -26.95 1.49 9.06
C TYR A 608 -27.69 1.80 7.76
N ASP A 609 -27.24 1.24 6.65
CA ASP A 609 -27.87 1.42 5.34
C ASP A 609 -29.30 0.83 5.33
N ILE A 610 -29.49 -0.37 5.92
CA ILE A 610 -30.81 -1.00 6.07
C ILE A 610 -31.78 -0.12 6.87
N ALA A 611 -31.34 0.45 8.00
CA ALA A 611 -32.18 1.34 8.80
C ALA A 611 -32.56 2.65 8.08
N ASN A 612 -31.75 3.08 7.11
CA ASN A 612 -32.05 4.23 6.25
C ASN A 612 -32.87 3.90 5.01
N GLY A 613 -33.41 2.68 4.92
CA GLY A 613 -34.24 2.24 3.80
C GLY A 613 -33.44 1.99 2.52
N HIS A 614 -32.11 1.94 2.59
CA HIS A 614 -31.28 1.54 1.47
C HIS A 614 -31.26 0.00 1.41
N PRO A 615 -31.76 -0.63 0.33
CA PRO A 615 -31.68 -2.08 0.19
C PRO A 615 -30.22 -2.51 0.08
N SER A 616 -29.77 -3.38 0.99
CA SER A 616 -28.46 -4.02 0.91
C SER A 616 -28.63 -5.47 0.46
N GLU A 617 -28.40 -5.73 -0.83
CA GLU A 617 -28.24 -7.10 -1.35
C GLU A 617 -26.84 -7.66 -1.11
N LYS A 618 -25.93 -6.87 -0.52
CA LYS A 618 -24.54 -7.24 -0.35
C LYS A 618 -24.41 -8.28 0.77
N MET A 619 -24.07 -9.51 0.40
CA MET A 619 -23.78 -10.58 1.33
C MET A 619 -22.61 -10.20 2.25
N SER A 620 -22.86 -10.14 3.56
CA SER A 620 -21.86 -9.94 4.61
C SER A 620 -21.87 -11.13 5.58
N ASN A 621 -20.83 -11.28 6.39
CA ASN A 621 -20.75 -12.37 7.37
C ASN A 621 -21.86 -12.26 8.42
N GLY A 622 -22.20 -11.05 8.87
CA GLY A 622 -23.30 -10.82 9.80
C GLY A 622 -24.66 -11.15 9.17
N PHE A 623 -24.90 -10.73 7.92
CA PHE A 623 -26.13 -11.05 7.20
C PHE A 623 -26.29 -12.57 7.00
N TYR A 624 -25.24 -13.23 6.51
CA TYR A 624 -25.26 -14.68 6.29
C TYR A 624 -25.40 -15.44 7.61
N GLY A 625 -24.65 -15.04 8.64
CA GLY A 625 -24.72 -15.62 9.98
C GLY A 625 -26.12 -15.54 10.59
N LEU A 626 -26.77 -14.38 10.46
CA LEU A 626 -28.14 -14.21 10.93
C LEU A 626 -29.14 -15.07 10.15
N LYS A 627 -28.94 -15.24 8.84
CA LYS A 627 -29.77 -16.09 7.97
C LYS A 627 -29.72 -17.57 8.37
N VAL A 628 -28.55 -18.08 8.76
CA VAL A 628 -28.37 -19.50 9.10
C VAL A 628 -28.65 -19.83 10.55
N MET A 629 -28.74 -18.82 11.42
CA MET A 629 -28.94 -19.00 12.86
C MET A 629 -30.14 -19.89 13.26
N PRO A 630 -31.31 -19.85 12.58
CA PRO A 630 -32.42 -20.76 12.88
C PRO A 630 -32.09 -22.25 12.72
N ASN A 631 -31.08 -22.59 11.90
CA ASN A 631 -30.61 -23.97 11.77
C ASN A 631 -29.76 -24.42 12.96
N LEU A 632 -29.20 -23.45 13.70
CA LEU A 632 -28.20 -23.69 14.76
C LEU A 632 -28.83 -23.62 16.14
N MET A 633 -29.81 -22.73 16.34
CA MET A 633 -30.50 -22.56 17.61
C MET A 633 -31.89 -21.97 17.42
N LYS A 634 -32.74 -22.12 18.45
CA LYS A 634 -34.02 -21.43 18.50
C LYS A 634 -33.79 -19.95 18.78
N ILE A 635 -34.26 -19.08 17.88
CA ILE A 635 -34.23 -17.63 18.10
C ILE A 635 -35.47 -17.23 18.90
N ASP A 636 -35.35 -17.22 20.22
CA ASP A 636 -36.43 -16.89 21.15
C ASP A 636 -36.37 -15.41 21.59
N PRO A 637 -37.46 -14.64 21.48
CA PRO A 637 -37.46 -13.22 21.82
C PRO A 637 -37.21 -12.93 23.31
N GLU A 638 -37.40 -13.90 24.20
CA GLU A 638 -37.12 -13.74 25.64
C GLU A 638 -35.68 -14.16 25.99
N GLU A 639 -35.10 -15.08 25.23
CA GLU A 639 -33.72 -15.52 25.49
C GLU A 639 -32.67 -14.67 24.78
N VAL A 640 -32.92 -14.29 23.52
CA VAL A 640 -32.00 -13.57 22.62
C VAL A 640 -32.69 -12.39 21.93
N PRO A 641 -33.25 -11.43 22.70
CA PRO A 641 -34.06 -10.33 22.16
C PRO A 641 -33.36 -9.48 21.08
N ILE A 642 -32.04 -9.27 21.18
CA ILE A 642 -31.28 -8.42 20.25
C ILE A 642 -31.09 -9.15 18.92
N MET A 643 -30.66 -10.41 18.96
CA MET A 643 -30.55 -11.26 17.76
C MET A 643 -31.92 -11.50 17.10
N TYR A 644 -32.97 -11.74 17.90
CA TYR A 644 -34.34 -11.87 17.41
C TYR A 644 -34.78 -10.62 16.64
N ALA A 645 -34.59 -9.44 17.24
CA ALA A 645 -34.90 -8.17 16.59
C ALA A 645 -34.17 -8.03 15.24
N ALA A 646 -32.87 -8.34 15.21
CA ALA A 646 -32.10 -8.31 13.97
C ALA A 646 -32.68 -9.25 12.91
N TYR A 647 -33.01 -10.48 13.30
CA TYR A 647 -33.59 -11.49 12.42
C TYR A 647 -34.90 -11.00 11.78
N GLU A 648 -35.76 -10.38 12.58
CA GLU A 648 -37.04 -9.83 12.12
C GLU A 648 -36.87 -8.71 11.09
N VAL A 649 -35.90 -7.81 11.28
CA VAL A 649 -35.62 -6.71 10.36
C VAL A 649 -34.95 -7.19 9.08
N VAL A 650 -33.87 -7.96 9.22
CA VAL A 650 -32.95 -8.26 8.12
C VAL A 650 -33.46 -9.43 7.28
N ILE A 651 -33.97 -10.49 7.92
CA ILE A 651 -34.38 -11.73 7.24
C ILE A 651 -35.87 -11.69 6.93
N ASN A 652 -36.72 -11.37 7.92
CA ASN A 652 -38.17 -11.30 7.74
C ASN A 652 -38.66 -9.97 7.14
N LYS A 653 -37.74 -9.01 6.91
CA LYS A 653 -38.02 -7.72 6.26
C LYS A 653 -39.12 -6.90 6.96
N LYS A 654 -39.22 -7.00 8.29
CA LYS A 654 -40.12 -6.13 9.07
C LYS A 654 -39.58 -4.70 9.13
N ASP A 655 -40.46 -3.74 9.41
CA ASP A 655 -40.08 -2.32 9.54
C ASP A 655 -39.05 -2.15 10.67
N ALA A 656 -37.85 -1.68 10.31
CA ALA A 656 -36.74 -1.47 11.23
C ALA A 656 -37.11 -0.57 12.41
N ARG A 657 -38.00 0.41 12.21
CA ARG A 657 -38.45 1.32 13.27
C ARG A 657 -39.26 0.59 14.33
N LYS A 658 -40.24 -0.22 13.91
CA LYS A 658 -41.09 -0.98 14.84
C LYS A 658 -40.28 -1.97 15.68
N VAL A 659 -39.22 -2.52 15.10
CA VAL A 659 -38.35 -3.46 15.81
C VAL A 659 -37.38 -2.71 16.74
N ALA A 660 -36.86 -1.55 16.34
CA ALA A 660 -36.06 -0.70 17.21
C ALA A 660 -36.88 -0.16 18.39
N GLU A 661 -38.13 0.24 18.19
CA GLU A 661 -39.09 0.61 19.24
C GLU A 661 -39.33 -0.56 20.20
N MET A 662 -39.51 -1.78 19.68
CA MET A 662 -39.63 -3.00 20.49
C MET A 662 -38.34 -3.25 21.30
N MET A 663 -37.17 -3.02 20.70
CA MET A 663 -35.91 -3.09 21.42
C MET A 663 -35.85 -2.03 22.53
N GLU A 664 -36.20 -0.77 22.28
CA GLU A 664 -36.27 0.29 23.30
C GLU A 664 -37.21 -0.09 24.45
N GLU A 665 -38.39 -0.64 24.14
CA GLU A 665 -39.35 -1.11 25.16
C GLU A 665 -38.74 -2.23 26.02
N LYS A 666 -38.11 -3.23 25.41
CA LYS A 666 -37.43 -4.31 26.15
C LYS A 666 -36.20 -3.80 26.89
N LEU A 667 -35.53 -2.77 26.38
CA LEU A 667 -34.35 -2.17 27.01
C LEU A 667 -34.74 -1.36 28.26
N SER A 668 -35.91 -0.73 28.27
CA SER A 668 -36.43 0.06 29.39
C SER A 668 -36.99 -0.76 30.57
N ARG A 669 -37.15 -2.09 30.41
CA ARG A 669 -37.83 -2.97 31.38
C ARG A 669 -36.93 -3.81 32.30
N VAL A 670 -35.65 -3.44 32.49
CA VAL A 670 -34.74 -4.13 33.42
C VAL A 670 -34.07 -3.14 34.36
#